data_AF-A0A517WRI2-F1
#
_entry.id   AF-A0A517WRI2-F1
#
_cell.length_a   1.000
_cell.length_b   1.000
_cell.length_c   1.000
_cell.angle_alpha   90.00
_cell.angle_beta   90.00
_cell.angle_gamma   90.00
#
_symmetry.space_group_name_H-M   'P 1'
#
loop_
_entity.id
_entity.type
_entity.pdbx_description
1 polymer ?
#
loop_
_entity_poly.entity_id
_entity_poly.type
_entity_poly.pdbx_seq_one_letter_code
_entity_poly.pdbx_strand_id
1 'polypeptide(L)'
;MSASIRAQFVQLHRKVHQLVWLNGLCWGLTMLLISASLVISLDWALKISDPMIRLILGLGAGSFVVWILWQHLVIPLKTPLTDFDLALKIERQYPRLKDSFSSSVLFDTEKPSHFTGSSQLRQAVIKDAYQQASQINFLELIDTRPIRKIMISAALLCLFVVSISILHPNRVILGIHRFVLPFSAPDWPQNVELQFLDENLVPIESGPNNPYQVVEGENFRFFVENRKGTPPEDLRIEYQVSKNQQPRGKLNSEPLRIVSVPDQSAVDHELGTGSLRITNKTIRLRAIGGDDHSMPWLTLLSVPPTTLKLQEVTLTPPAYSQEPVEKLPAGIGSFKALIGTRVDLKARSNKLLKSVSLRVKDKEPVSLKLEPNRKEFSAHFVIEDPGTYSYWFELENDQGFRPPNPERYEIIGITDSVPEVYLEKPATDLQVTPSAQIPLTVSIQDDLKIASALIRFQKSSKEETLSRALRTDRESQSFPLPFSPNDSSEQVILNDVWDLTKLSLTEGDRIIFRAEAHDHYQMLPQAGNETRVGVNRVGTSLSRVLTLVSPQYKANELANRHAHLLEELTRVLKNQRLLHTEVKDVQHQLERVGKARSEEIDTIKQVEMDQKRITSQLFSPRTGLEQRSKELVKELEWNHINDPTMSQRLTELNTELSELNQNVFPEIQEQITQARKKLQSNIDSGSSRKQSSNSNAQPENRGDSEQSDVDNTKPSTKTGKTEQKTFANTAPLEALNIAEKGQQQVISRLDNVLKSLSRWQKTRDLVSELEEQIQQQSDIQNQTSQLAQKTITKSFGKLKLQEQADLEKLASRQEQQAENFKSFKNLLDSINSNSGALTQEEQLRNQEAIDFLRKKTIPEEMKQIAEKLKQNQVGQVLQDQQKIQQSMQLLKDIFDHQSTGSSPDQLLKKIKLSEQELSFLKQQQQNVLQKLQKAANSSNQTKLKEKLEKLIKEEQELRQKLKQFEQQLKRLSLQQEAQSVQRARNRLSRIENALEQGNLQDATTEIQESLDDLEQAQRELASRRKDIEESLAFEALEKLDSEIKNLLKRQEAVIQETIRLEEIRLSRGRWSRGQLKSLKQLFETEQELQSLAISLALDLEAAPVFALAFQKIIDQLDLATNRLGQRLTDQETLTAEKIVRSKLIELLKVLDDRKSQNQNQPDPAQDLPENIIPPNDQISLVTQLKLLKLLQEDILQRTKSFNQSISQVKTLTPQQIQERKDLSEEQAALAELSMELLARFNEPLSDDPQPIDEIP
;
A
#
# COMPACT_ATOMS: atom_id res chain seq x y z
N MET A 1 122.33 31.42 -103.66
CA MET A 1 122.07 32.44 -102.62
C MET A 1 120.58 32.77 -102.50
N SER A 2 119.86 33.16 -103.57
CA SER A 2 118.39 33.40 -103.52
C SER A 2 117.57 32.34 -102.77
N ALA A 3 117.94 31.06 -102.87
CA ALA A 3 117.30 29.95 -102.15
C ALA A 3 117.22 30.10 -100.62
N SER A 4 118.17 30.78 -99.95
CA SER A 4 118.15 30.91 -98.47
C SER A 4 117.06 31.88 -98.00
N ILE A 5 116.89 33.01 -98.68
CA ILE A 5 115.85 34.00 -98.35
C ILE A 5 114.46 33.44 -98.61
N ARG A 6 114.26 32.71 -99.72
CA ARG A 6 112.97 32.05 -99.98
C ARG A 6 112.63 30.99 -98.93
N ALA A 7 113.62 30.27 -98.40
CA ALA A 7 113.41 29.36 -97.27
C ALA A 7 113.04 30.12 -95.97
N GLN A 8 113.61 31.29 -95.72
CA GLN A 8 113.24 32.14 -94.58
C GLN A 8 111.81 32.69 -94.70
N PHE A 9 111.37 33.13 -95.88
CA PHE A 9 109.97 33.52 -96.11
C PHE A 9 108.98 32.37 -95.84
N VAL A 10 109.27 31.16 -96.33
CA VAL A 10 108.45 29.96 -96.06
C VAL A 10 108.39 29.62 -94.57
N GLN A 11 109.49 29.78 -93.82
CA GLN A 11 109.49 29.62 -92.36
C GLN A 11 108.67 30.71 -91.65
N LEU A 12 108.74 31.95 -92.12
CA LEU A 12 107.96 33.07 -91.58
C LEU A 12 106.46 32.86 -91.78
N HIS A 13 106.05 32.50 -93.00
CA HIS A 13 104.67 32.08 -93.33
C HIS A 13 104.18 30.98 -92.40
N ARG A 14 104.96 29.90 -92.24
CA ARG A 14 104.58 28.77 -91.38
C ARG A 14 104.39 29.20 -89.92
N LYS A 15 105.26 30.05 -89.37
CA LYS A 15 105.10 30.59 -88.01
C LYS A 15 103.88 31.50 -87.86
N VAL A 16 103.62 32.39 -88.82
CA VAL A 16 102.44 33.27 -88.80
C VAL A 16 101.16 32.44 -88.81
N HIS A 17 101.04 31.46 -89.71
CA HIS A 17 99.86 30.59 -89.78
C HIS A 17 99.68 29.76 -88.49
N GLN A 18 100.77 29.23 -87.90
CA GLN A 18 100.71 28.53 -86.61
C GLN A 18 100.21 29.43 -85.47
N LEU A 19 100.64 30.70 -85.43
CA LEU A 19 100.24 31.66 -84.40
C LEU A 19 98.78 32.11 -84.56
N VAL A 20 98.29 32.30 -85.80
CA VAL A 20 96.85 32.55 -86.04
C VAL A 20 96.03 31.33 -85.63
N TRP A 21 96.46 30.12 -85.98
CA TRP A 21 95.76 28.88 -85.65
C TRP A 21 95.62 28.69 -84.13
N LEU A 22 96.73 28.88 -83.40
CA LEU A 22 96.75 28.80 -81.94
C LEU A 22 95.89 29.89 -81.29
N ASN A 23 95.95 31.13 -81.78
CA ASN A 23 95.15 32.24 -81.28
C ASN A 23 93.63 32.00 -81.45
N GLY A 24 93.21 31.56 -82.63
CA GLY A 24 91.80 31.24 -82.92
C GLY A 24 91.28 30.06 -82.09
N LEU A 25 92.11 29.01 -81.91
CA LEU A 25 91.75 27.86 -81.09
C LEU A 25 91.61 28.22 -79.60
N CYS A 26 92.52 29.04 -79.04
CA CYS A 26 92.38 29.53 -77.67
C CYS A 26 91.12 30.40 -77.47
N TRP A 27 90.74 31.22 -78.45
CA TRP A 27 89.51 32.02 -78.42
C TRP A 27 88.23 31.20 -78.52
N GLY A 28 88.23 30.12 -79.32
CA GLY A 28 87.12 29.17 -79.35
C GLY A 28 86.97 28.42 -78.02
N LEU A 29 88.09 27.98 -77.44
CA LEU A 29 88.11 27.22 -76.19
C LEU A 29 87.61 28.06 -74.99
N THR A 30 88.05 29.32 -74.84
CA THR A 30 87.57 30.19 -73.75
C THR A 30 86.07 30.40 -73.83
N MET A 31 85.56 30.75 -75.01
CA MET A 31 84.14 31.09 -75.16
C MET A 31 83.23 29.86 -75.09
N LEU A 32 83.68 28.68 -75.53
CA LEU A 32 82.98 27.42 -75.31
C LEU A 32 82.80 27.14 -73.81
N LEU A 33 83.88 27.21 -73.04
CA LEU A 33 83.86 26.95 -71.60
C LEU A 33 83.04 27.99 -70.81
N ILE A 34 83.12 29.27 -71.19
CA ILE A 34 82.27 30.34 -70.62
C ILE A 34 80.79 30.05 -70.90
N SER A 35 80.42 29.78 -72.16
CA SER A 35 79.02 29.60 -72.54
C SER A 35 78.39 28.34 -71.95
N ALA A 36 79.14 27.22 -71.89
CA ALA A 36 78.65 25.98 -71.29
C ALA A 36 78.46 26.13 -69.77
N SER A 37 79.42 26.76 -69.08
CA SER A 37 79.33 27.04 -67.64
C SER A 37 78.11 27.93 -67.32
N LEU A 38 77.86 28.95 -68.12
CA LEU A 38 76.71 29.85 -67.96
C LEU A 38 75.36 29.11 -68.10
N VAL A 39 75.20 28.27 -69.13
CA VAL A 39 73.93 27.55 -69.34
C VAL A 39 73.68 26.51 -68.24
N ILE A 40 74.71 25.77 -67.81
CA ILE A 40 74.60 24.80 -66.71
C ILE A 40 74.24 25.51 -65.38
N SER A 41 74.86 26.66 -65.10
CA SER A 41 74.54 27.48 -63.93
C SER A 41 73.08 27.99 -63.97
N LEU A 42 72.58 28.37 -65.15
CA LEU A 42 71.22 28.86 -65.33
C LEU A 42 70.15 27.76 -65.17
N ASP A 43 70.37 26.56 -65.74
CA ASP A 43 69.48 25.40 -65.58
C ASP A 43 69.39 24.91 -64.13
N TRP A 44 70.48 25.03 -63.36
CA TRP A 44 70.49 24.80 -61.92
C TRP A 44 69.75 25.89 -61.15
N ALA A 45 70.09 27.17 -61.37
CA ALA A 45 69.54 28.29 -60.61
C ALA A 45 68.04 28.54 -60.84
N LEU A 46 67.55 28.29 -62.07
CA LEU A 46 66.13 28.43 -62.42
C LEU A 46 65.35 27.11 -62.36
N LYS A 47 65.98 26.00 -61.90
CA LYS A 47 65.41 24.64 -61.87
C LYS A 47 64.61 24.28 -63.15
N ILE A 48 65.18 24.50 -64.32
CA ILE A 48 64.42 24.44 -65.59
C ILE A 48 63.97 22.99 -65.87
N SER A 49 62.70 22.68 -65.66
CA SER A 49 62.14 21.34 -65.95
C SER A 49 61.93 21.08 -67.44
N ASP A 50 61.59 22.11 -68.23
CA ASP A 50 61.25 21.98 -69.65
C ASP A 50 62.50 21.71 -70.54
N PRO A 51 62.58 20.56 -71.25
CA PRO A 51 63.63 20.27 -72.21
C PRO A 51 63.81 21.31 -73.33
N MET A 52 62.73 21.94 -73.78
CA MET A 52 62.75 22.88 -74.91
C MET A 52 63.55 24.15 -74.57
N ILE A 53 63.43 24.64 -73.34
CA ILE A 53 64.17 25.82 -72.86
C ILE A 53 65.67 25.50 -72.80
N ARG A 54 66.06 24.31 -72.32
CA ARG A 54 67.46 23.86 -72.31
C ARG A 54 68.03 23.78 -73.73
N LEU A 55 67.27 23.23 -74.69
CA LEU A 55 67.69 23.13 -76.09
C LEU A 55 67.92 24.50 -76.74
N ILE A 56 67.03 25.47 -76.49
CA ILE A 56 67.17 26.84 -77.04
C ILE A 56 68.45 27.50 -76.50
N LEU A 57 68.74 27.37 -75.20
CA LEU A 57 69.95 27.89 -74.57
C LEU A 57 71.22 27.22 -75.13
N GLY A 58 71.19 25.90 -75.33
CA GLY A 58 72.30 25.14 -75.93
C GLY A 58 72.62 25.54 -77.36
N LEU A 59 71.60 25.72 -78.21
CA LEU A 59 71.78 26.20 -79.59
C LEU A 59 72.34 27.63 -79.65
N GLY A 60 71.87 28.52 -78.77
CA GLY A 60 72.39 29.89 -78.66
C GLY A 60 73.88 29.92 -78.30
N ALA A 61 74.28 29.14 -77.29
CA ALA A 61 75.68 28.99 -76.90
C ALA A 61 76.55 28.44 -78.06
N GLY A 62 76.09 27.37 -78.73
CA GLY A 62 76.81 26.76 -79.85
C GLY A 62 77.03 27.73 -81.02
N SER A 63 75.99 28.50 -81.40
CA SER A 63 76.08 29.48 -82.48
C SER A 63 77.11 30.59 -82.19
N PHE A 64 77.22 31.02 -80.93
CA PHE A 64 78.18 32.05 -80.52
C PHE A 64 79.63 31.57 -80.67
N VAL A 65 79.94 30.35 -80.23
CA VAL A 65 81.28 29.75 -80.37
C VAL A 65 81.69 29.60 -81.84
N VAL A 66 80.76 29.18 -82.70
CA VAL A 66 81.01 29.06 -84.15
C VAL A 66 81.32 30.42 -84.79
N TRP A 67 80.62 31.48 -84.41
CA TRP A 67 80.87 32.84 -84.89
C TRP A 67 82.28 33.36 -84.50
N ILE A 68 82.68 33.14 -83.25
CA ILE A 68 84.02 33.49 -82.74
C ILE A 68 85.14 32.72 -83.47
N LEU A 69 84.96 31.42 -83.70
CA LEU A 69 85.90 30.62 -84.49
C LEU A 69 85.95 31.11 -85.95
N TRP A 70 84.82 31.47 -86.55
CA TRP A 70 84.81 32.03 -87.90
C TRP A 70 85.62 33.32 -87.99
N GLN A 71 85.42 34.25 -87.04
CA GLN A 71 86.09 35.55 -87.01
C GLN A 71 87.60 35.45 -86.71
N HIS A 72 88.00 34.66 -85.71
CA HIS A 72 89.38 34.63 -85.20
C HIS A 72 90.26 33.51 -85.77
N LEU A 73 89.67 32.47 -86.38
CA LEU A 73 90.40 31.37 -87.02
C LEU A 73 90.22 31.36 -88.54
N VAL A 74 88.97 31.33 -89.03
CA VAL A 74 88.68 31.03 -90.45
C VAL A 74 88.99 32.20 -91.38
N ILE A 75 88.59 33.43 -91.02
CA ILE A 75 88.89 34.63 -91.82
C ILE A 75 90.41 34.85 -91.97
N PRO A 76 91.22 34.94 -90.88
CA PRO A 76 92.65 35.23 -91.00
C PRO A 76 93.51 34.07 -91.55
N LEU A 77 92.99 32.84 -91.64
CA LEU A 77 93.65 31.77 -92.43
C LEU A 77 93.37 31.86 -93.93
N LYS A 78 92.31 32.56 -94.35
CA LYS A 78 91.89 32.71 -95.76
C LYS A 78 92.44 33.96 -96.44
N THR A 79 92.91 34.95 -95.68
CA THR A 79 93.62 36.11 -96.24
C THR A 79 95.01 35.70 -96.74
N PRO A 80 95.31 35.76 -98.05
CA PRO A 80 96.65 35.45 -98.52
C PRO A 80 97.62 36.54 -98.06
N LEU A 81 98.71 36.13 -97.40
CA LEU A 81 99.91 36.95 -97.31
C LEU A 81 100.72 36.73 -98.59
N THR A 82 101.25 37.80 -99.16
CA THR A 82 102.19 37.72 -100.30
C THR A 82 103.62 37.89 -99.81
N ASP A 83 104.61 37.26 -100.46
CA ASP A 83 106.05 37.48 -100.16
C ASP A 83 106.40 38.98 -100.20
N PHE A 84 105.74 39.75 -101.09
CA PHE A 84 105.84 41.20 -101.19
C PHE A 84 105.33 41.95 -99.93
N ASP A 85 104.20 41.56 -99.34
CA ASP A 85 103.66 42.20 -98.12
C ASP A 85 104.59 41.98 -96.91
N LEU A 86 105.24 40.80 -96.88
CA LEU A 86 106.25 40.48 -95.89
C LEU A 86 107.53 41.28 -96.13
N ALA A 87 108.02 41.36 -97.37
CA ALA A 87 109.17 42.19 -97.74
C ALA A 87 108.94 43.68 -97.37
N LEU A 88 107.77 44.22 -97.68
CA LEU A 88 107.40 45.61 -97.39
C LEU A 88 107.22 45.89 -95.89
N LYS A 89 106.81 44.89 -95.08
CA LYS A 89 106.84 44.97 -93.61
C LYS A 89 108.26 44.93 -93.05
N ILE A 90 109.12 44.05 -93.58
CA ILE A 90 110.54 43.95 -93.19
C ILE A 90 111.27 45.27 -93.52
N GLU A 91 111.04 45.84 -94.70
CA GLU A 91 111.67 47.06 -95.18
C GLU A 91 111.23 48.31 -94.39
N ARG A 92 109.93 48.40 -94.02
CA ARG A 92 109.43 49.43 -93.07
C ARG A 92 110.12 49.39 -91.71
N GLN A 93 110.58 48.22 -91.26
CA GLN A 93 111.24 48.05 -89.97
C GLN A 93 112.77 48.12 -90.05
N TYR A 94 113.35 47.97 -91.24
CA TYR A 94 114.77 48.20 -91.53
C TYR A 94 114.98 49.17 -92.71
N PRO A 95 114.85 50.50 -92.49
CA PRO A 95 114.97 51.52 -93.55
C PRO A 95 116.31 51.58 -94.31
N ARG A 96 117.31 50.79 -93.91
CA ARG A 96 118.58 50.65 -94.65
C ARG A 96 118.40 50.04 -96.05
N LEU A 97 117.34 49.25 -96.27
CA LEU A 97 117.11 48.54 -97.54
C LEU A 97 116.59 49.46 -98.68
N LYS A 98 116.13 50.68 -98.37
CA LYS A 98 115.82 51.77 -99.33
C LYS A 98 115.02 51.33 -100.56
N ASP A 99 113.87 50.71 -100.33
CA ASP A 99 112.93 50.18 -101.35
C ASP A 99 113.51 49.14 -102.31
N SER A 100 114.77 48.73 -102.12
CA SER A 100 115.44 47.76 -102.99
C SER A 100 115.03 46.33 -102.70
N PHE A 101 114.59 46.02 -101.47
CA PHE A 101 114.24 44.65 -101.09
C PHE A 101 112.86 44.26 -101.59
N SER A 102 111.82 45.07 -101.34
CA SER A 102 110.48 44.84 -101.90
C SER A 102 110.48 44.88 -103.43
N SER A 103 111.22 45.82 -104.05
CA SER A 103 111.41 45.86 -105.51
C SER A 103 112.11 44.61 -106.05
N SER A 104 113.13 44.09 -105.35
CA SER A 104 113.82 42.86 -105.77
C SER A 104 112.97 41.61 -105.64
N VAL A 105 112.17 41.49 -104.58
CA VAL A 105 111.20 40.39 -104.42
C VAL A 105 110.13 40.45 -105.52
N LEU A 106 109.69 41.64 -105.91
CA LEU A 106 108.77 41.83 -107.05
C LEU A 106 109.44 41.46 -108.39
N PHE A 107 110.70 41.85 -108.61
CA PHE A 107 111.46 41.49 -109.80
C PHE A 107 111.84 40.00 -109.92
N ASP A 108 111.95 39.29 -108.80
CA ASP A 108 112.21 37.83 -108.72
C ASP A 108 110.91 37.00 -108.86
N THR A 109 109.74 37.60 -108.64
CA THR A 109 108.42 36.96 -108.78
C THR A 109 107.72 37.25 -110.13
N GLU A 110 108.00 38.39 -110.77
CA GLU A 110 107.55 38.68 -112.13
C GLU A 110 108.26 37.83 -113.19
N LYS A 111 107.48 37.08 -114.00
CA LYS A 111 107.99 36.38 -115.18
C LYS A 111 108.53 37.41 -116.21
N PRO A 112 109.68 37.13 -116.87
CA PRO A 112 110.26 38.06 -117.84
C PRO A 112 109.32 38.27 -119.04
N SER A 113 109.03 39.53 -119.35
CA SER A 113 108.29 39.93 -120.55
C SER A 113 109.19 40.74 -121.48
N HIS A 114 108.82 40.87 -122.75
CA HIS A 114 109.69 41.47 -123.77
C HIS A 114 110.00 42.96 -123.56
N PHE A 115 109.34 43.63 -122.61
CA PHE A 115 109.52 45.05 -122.28
C PHE A 115 110.27 45.29 -120.95
N THR A 116 110.64 44.26 -120.18
CA THR A 116 111.24 44.42 -118.83
C THR A 116 112.78 44.48 -118.80
N GLY A 117 113.37 45.33 -119.64
CA GLY A 117 114.76 45.80 -119.52
C GLY A 117 115.88 44.75 -119.68
N SER A 118 117.10 45.08 -119.22
CA SER A 118 118.25 44.17 -119.26
C SER A 118 118.21 43.17 -118.09
N SER A 119 118.20 41.88 -118.42
CA SER A 119 118.21 40.78 -117.45
C SER A 119 119.43 40.81 -116.52
N GLN A 120 120.58 41.29 -117.01
CA GLN A 120 121.82 41.42 -116.23
C GLN A 120 121.67 42.45 -115.10
N LEU A 121 121.01 43.59 -115.37
CA LEU A 121 120.74 44.61 -114.35
C LEU A 121 119.72 44.11 -113.32
N ARG A 122 118.65 43.45 -113.75
CA ARG A 122 117.66 42.86 -112.83
C ARG A 122 118.32 41.83 -111.90
N GLN A 123 119.18 40.96 -112.43
CA GLN A 123 119.95 40.00 -111.62
C GLN A 123 120.96 40.67 -110.67
N ALA A 124 121.61 41.76 -111.09
CA ALA A 124 122.55 42.49 -110.23
C ALA A 124 121.85 43.13 -109.03
N VAL A 125 120.71 43.81 -109.26
CA VAL A 125 119.90 44.43 -108.19
C VAL A 125 119.34 43.39 -107.22
N ILE A 126 118.75 42.30 -107.74
CA ILE A 126 118.27 41.18 -106.89
C ILE A 126 119.43 40.61 -106.05
N LYS A 127 120.62 40.43 -106.63
CA LYS A 127 121.78 39.88 -105.91
C LYS A 127 122.25 40.78 -104.77
N ASP A 128 122.36 42.09 -104.98
CA ASP A 128 122.79 43.02 -103.93
C ASP A 128 121.74 43.16 -102.82
N ALA A 129 120.48 43.39 -103.17
CA ALA A 129 119.39 43.48 -102.20
C ALA A 129 119.23 42.19 -101.38
N TYR A 130 119.36 41.01 -102.00
CA TYR A 130 119.38 39.73 -101.29
C TYR A 130 120.66 39.54 -100.46
N GLN A 131 121.82 40.03 -100.89
CA GLN A 131 123.04 39.97 -100.07
C GLN A 131 122.89 40.82 -98.80
N GLN A 132 122.34 42.03 -98.91
CA GLN A 132 122.05 42.90 -97.76
C GLN A 132 120.97 42.31 -96.83
N ALA A 133 119.86 41.82 -97.39
CA ALA A 133 118.78 41.22 -96.61
C ALA A 133 119.18 39.92 -95.91
N SER A 134 120.14 39.15 -96.45
CA SER A 134 120.62 37.90 -95.85
C SER A 134 121.30 38.06 -94.48
N GLN A 135 121.63 39.29 -94.07
CA GLN A 135 122.21 39.62 -92.77
C GLN A 135 121.15 39.87 -91.68
N ILE A 136 119.86 39.74 -91.99
CA ILE A 136 118.73 40.11 -91.10
C ILE A 136 117.91 38.87 -90.72
N ASN A 137 117.61 38.71 -89.42
CA ASN A 137 116.78 37.61 -88.90
C ASN A 137 115.28 37.99 -88.90
N PHE A 138 114.56 37.70 -89.99
CA PHE A 138 113.13 38.06 -90.13
C PHE A 138 112.21 37.48 -89.03
N LEU A 139 112.62 36.40 -88.33
CA LEU A 139 111.84 35.75 -87.28
C LEU A 139 111.66 36.60 -86.00
N GLU A 140 112.49 37.62 -85.79
CA GLU A 140 112.43 38.48 -84.60
C GLU A 140 111.32 39.56 -84.68
N LEU A 141 110.74 39.79 -85.87
CA LEU A 141 109.68 40.78 -86.10
C LEU A 141 108.28 40.35 -85.61
N ILE A 142 108.11 39.11 -85.15
CA ILE A 142 106.80 38.56 -84.78
C ILE A 142 106.52 38.79 -83.28
N ASP A 143 105.75 39.85 -82.96
CA ASP A 143 105.29 40.06 -81.58
C ASP A 143 104.23 39.00 -81.17
N THR A 144 104.58 38.20 -80.16
CA THR A 144 103.75 37.13 -79.59
C THR A 144 103.02 37.54 -78.29
N ARG A 145 103.24 38.75 -77.79
CA ARG A 145 102.63 39.28 -76.55
C ARG A 145 101.10 39.21 -76.51
N PRO A 146 100.31 39.58 -77.56
CA PRO A 146 98.85 39.51 -77.48
C PRO A 146 98.34 38.07 -77.35
N ILE A 147 98.93 37.13 -78.11
CA ILE A 147 98.54 35.71 -78.10
C ILE A 147 98.85 35.09 -76.72
N ARG A 148 99.98 35.45 -76.09
CA ARG A 148 100.33 34.99 -74.74
C ARG A 148 99.30 35.40 -73.68
N LYS A 149 98.68 36.59 -73.78
CA LYS A 149 97.60 36.98 -72.86
C LYS A 149 96.38 36.04 -72.99
N ILE A 150 95.98 35.74 -74.22
CA ILE A 150 94.82 34.90 -74.53
C ILE A 150 95.06 33.44 -74.09
N MET A 151 96.26 32.89 -74.30
CA MET A 151 96.66 31.59 -73.74
C MET A 151 96.55 31.53 -72.21
N ILE A 152 96.99 32.58 -71.51
CA ILE A 152 96.95 32.63 -70.04
C ILE A 152 95.49 32.67 -69.54
N SER A 153 94.61 33.45 -70.19
CA SER A 153 93.18 33.42 -69.85
C SER A 153 92.52 32.06 -70.13
N ALA A 154 92.91 31.37 -71.20
CA ALA A 154 92.41 30.03 -71.49
C ALA A 154 92.87 29.02 -70.42
N ALA A 155 94.15 29.03 -70.04
CA ALA A 155 94.69 28.15 -69.02
C ALA A 155 94.06 28.35 -67.64
N LEU A 156 93.88 29.62 -67.22
CA LEU A 156 93.20 29.94 -65.95
C LEU A 156 91.74 29.49 -65.94
N LEU A 157 91.03 29.66 -67.05
CA LEU A 157 89.61 29.30 -67.12
C LEU A 157 89.40 27.77 -67.19
N CYS A 158 90.28 27.04 -67.88
CA CYS A 158 90.32 25.58 -67.79
C CYS A 158 90.55 25.09 -66.34
N LEU A 159 91.52 25.70 -65.63
CA LEU A 159 91.82 25.35 -64.24
C LEU A 159 90.63 25.60 -63.30
N PHE A 160 89.90 26.71 -63.51
CA PHE A 160 88.69 27.04 -62.76
C PHE A 160 87.56 26.01 -62.98
N VAL A 161 87.29 25.62 -64.23
CA VAL A 161 86.28 24.60 -64.57
C VAL A 161 86.66 23.22 -64.00
N VAL A 162 87.94 22.83 -64.06
CA VAL A 162 88.43 21.60 -63.43
C VAL A 162 88.25 21.63 -61.91
N SER A 163 88.54 22.75 -61.25
CA SER A 163 88.35 22.91 -59.80
C SER A 163 86.88 22.67 -59.37
N ILE A 164 85.93 23.30 -60.06
CA ILE A 164 84.48 23.12 -59.80
C ILE A 164 84.07 21.66 -60.03
N SER A 165 84.63 21.02 -61.06
CA SER A 165 84.35 19.61 -61.40
C SER A 165 84.83 18.63 -60.33
N ILE A 166 85.90 18.97 -59.58
CA ILE A 166 86.41 18.18 -58.46
C ILE A 166 85.59 18.42 -57.18
N LEU A 167 85.16 19.66 -56.91
CA LEU A 167 84.37 19.97 -55.72
C LEU A 167 82.95 19.39 -55.76
N HIS A 168 82.31 19.36 -56.94
CA HIS A 168 80.90 19.00 -57.08
C HIS A 168 80.64 18.00 -58.23
N PRO A 169 81.28 16.82 -58.24
CA PRO A 169 81.28 15.90 -59.37
C PRO A 169 79.87 15.51 -59.82
N ASN A 170 79.00 15.07 -58.91
CA ASN A 170 77.64 14.64 -59.28
C ASN A 170 76.79 15.78 -59.86
N ARG A 171 76.94 17.02 -59.35
CA ARG A 171 76.18 18.18 -59.86
C ARG A 171 76.68 18.61 -61.25
N VAL A 172 78.00 18.57 -61.48
CA VAL A 172 78.60 18.89 -62.78
C VAL A 172 78.28 17.81 -63.82
N ILE A 173 78.33 16.53 -63.45
CA ILE A 173 77.93 15.41 -64.32
C ILE A 173 76.45 15.53 -64.71
N LEU A 174 75.55 15.78 -63.74
CA LEU A 174 74.12 16.00 -64.02
C LEU A 174 73.90 17.24 -64.91
N GLY A 175 74.59 18.35 -64.65
CA GLY A 175 74.53 19.56 -65.48
C GLY A 175 74.99 19.32 -66.92
N ILE A 176 76.10 18.61 -67.13
CA ILE A 176 76.59 18.22 -68.46
C ILE A 176 75.59 17.28 -69.15
N HIS A 177 75.02 16.31 -68.44
CA HIS A 177 74.00 15.41 -68.98
C HIS A 177 72.73 16.17 -69.39
N ARG A 178 72.30 17.16 -68.60
CA ARG A 178 71.14 18.04 -68.90
C ARG A 178 71.42 19.02 -70.04
N PHE A 179 72.67 19.41 -70.26
CA PHE A 179 73.11 20.23 -71.40
C PHE A 179 73.20 19.44 -72.71
N VAL A 180 73.74 18.22 -72.68
CA VAL A 180 73.95 17.38 -73.89
C VAL A 180 72.70 16.60 -74.29
N LEU A 181 71.89 16.14 -73.33
CA LEU A 181 70.69 15.31 -73.53
C LEU A 181 69.44 15.98 -72.92
N PRO A 182 68.99 17.15 -73.42
CA PRO A 182 67.95 17.95 -72.78
C PRO A 182 66.62 17.20 -72.56
N PHE A 183 66.28 16.25 -73.44
CA PHE A 183 65.03 15.46 -73.41
C PHE A 183 65.07 14.18 -72.56
N SER A 184 66.24 13.74 -72.11
CA SER A 184 66.41 12.42 -71.46
C SER A 184 67.26 12.47 -70.19
N ALA A 185 67.50 13.67 -69.68
CA ALA A 185 68.25 13.87 -68.44
C ALA A 185 67.31 13.87 -67.23
N PRO A 186 67.70 13.25 -66.11
CA PRO A 186 66.91 13.23 -64.89
C PRO A 186 66.77 14.63 -64.28
N ASP A 187 65.75 14.79 -63.43
CA ASP A 187 65.55 16.01 -62.68
C ASP A 187 66.59 16.20 -61.56
N TRP A 188 66.73 17.46 -61.13
CA TRP A 188 67.57 17.78 -59.97
C TRP A 188 67.00 17.08 -58.73
N PRO A 189 67.83 16.46 -57.88
CA PRO A 189 67.35 15.64 -56.77
C PRO A 189 66.53 16.45 -55.76
N GLN A 190 65.31 15.99 -55.49
CA GLN A 190 64.37 16.55 -54.50
C GLN A 190 64.74 16.13 -53.08
N ASN A 191 64.62 17.07 -52.14
CA ASN A 191 64.83 16.82 -50.71
C ASN A 191 63.61 16.20 -50.01
N VAL A 192 62.41 16.43 -50.54
CA VAL A 192 61.13 15.87 -50.05
C VAL A 192 60.70 14.69 -50.92
N GLU A 193 59.91 13.76 -50.36
CA GLU A 193 59.20 12.68 -51.07
C GLU A 193 57.98 12.25 -50.26
N LEU A 194 56.77 12.65 -50.68
CA LEU A 194 55.55 12.52 -49.88
C LEU A 194 54.80 11.20 -50.10
N GLN A 195 54.31 10.57 -49.04
CA GLN A 195 53.49 9.34 -49.08
C GLN A 195 52.31 9.40 -48.10
N PHE A 196 51.13 8.88 -48.49
CA PHE A 196 49.98 8.72 -47.58
C PHE A 196 50.05 7.42 -46.79
N LEU A 197 49.71 7.50 -45.51
CA LEU A 197 49.50 6.37 -44.60
C LEU A 197 48.05 6.36 -44.07
N ASP A 198 47.52 5.19 -43.74
CA ASP A 198 46.19 5.02 -43.12
C ASP A 198 46.21 5.22 -41.58
N GLU A 199 45.09 4.95 -40.90
CA GLU A 199 45.00 5.04 -39.43
C GLU A 199 45.92 4.06 -38.68
N ASN A 200 46.46 3.03 -39.35
CA ASN A 200 47.39 2.04 -38.81
C ASN A 200 48.85 2.33 -39.18
N LEU A 201 49.12 3.52 -39.77
CA LEU A 201 50.39 3.94 -40.37
C LEU A 201 50.84 3.09 -41.58
N VAL A 202 49.92 2.35 -42.21
CA VAL A 202 50.24 1.53 -43.39
C VAL A 202 50.15 2.36 -44.67
N PRO A 203 51.15 2.32 -45.58
CA PRO A 203 51.12 3.04 -46.84
C PRO A 203 49.90 2.74 -47.73
N ILE A 204 49.20 3.77 -48.20
CA ILE A 204 47.98 3.62 -49.00
C ILE A 204 48.30 3.55 -50.50
N GLU A 205 48.43 2.34 -51.03
CA GLU A 205 48.55 2.10 -52.47
C GLU A 205 47.17 2.07 -53.16
N SER A 206 46.76 3.19 -53.77
CA SER A 206 45.59 3.23 -54.68
C SER A 206 46.02 3.52 -56.11
N GLY A 207 45.35 2.87 -57.08
CA GLY A 207 45.56 3.11 -58.51
C GLY A 207 44.23 3.28 -59.26
N PRO A 208 44.25 3.61 -60.57
CA PRO A 208 43.03 3.84 -61.35
C PRO A 208 42.04 2.65 -61.35
N ASN A 209 42.55 1.43 -61.16
CA ASN A 209 41.77 0.19 -61.12
C ASN A 209 41.54 -0.35 -59.69
N ASN A 210 42.05 0.32 -58.65
CA ASN A 210 41.92 -0.08 -57.25
C ASN A 210 41.73 1.17 -56.35
N PRO A 211 40.50 1.72 -56.26
CA PRO A 211 40.19 2.83 -55.38
C PRO A 211 40.02 2.37 -53.93
N TYR A 212 40.52 3.16 -52.98
CA TYR A 212 40.39 2.88 -51.55
C TYR A 212 38.94 3.10 -51.10
N GLN A 213 38.36 2.10 -50.42
CA GLN A 213 36.93 2.11 -50.05
C GLN A 213 36.75 2.60 -48.62
N VAL A 214 35.84 3.56 -48.42
CA VAL A 214 35.51 4.12 -47.10
C VAL A 214 34.00 4.24 -46.96
N VAL A 215 33.48 4.15 -45.73
CA VAL A 215 32.03 4.22 -45.50
C VAL A 215 31.50 5.64 -45.70
N GLU A 216 30.34 5.76 -46.35
CA GLU A 216 29.68 7.03 -46.59
C GLU A 216 29.23 7.70 -45.28
N GLY A 217 29.62 8.96 -45.09
CA GLY A 217 29.29 9.79 -43.91
C GLY A 217 30.40 9.88 -42.85
N GLU A 218 31.41 9.01 -42.90
CA GLU A 218 32.56 8.99 -41.99
C GLU A 218 33.63 10.04 -42.33
N ASN A 219 34.53 10.30 -41.37
CA ASN A 219 35.72 11.13 -41.55
C ASN A 219 36.91 10.23 -41.87
N PHE A 220 37.31 10.14 -43.13
CA PHE A 220 38.55 9.48 -43.52
C PHE A 220 39.74 10.26 -42.97
N ARG A 221 40.44 9.68 -41.99
CA ARG A 221 41.71 10.20 -41.48
C ARG A 221 42.86 9.59 -42.27
N PHE A 222 43.91 10.37 -42.44
CA PHE A 222 45.14 9.97 -43.11
C PHE A 222 46.33 10.70 -42.49
N PHE A 223 47.51 10.12 -42.66
CA PHE A 223 48.78 10.76 -42.35
C PHE A 223 49.60 10.92 -43.64
N VAL A 224 50.54 11.86 -43.62
CA VAL A 224 51.48 12.10 -44.71
C VAL A 224 52.90 12.06 -44.14
N GLU A 225 53.70 11.11 -44.61
CA GLU A 225 55.12 10.99 -44.28
C GLU A 225 55.97 11.64 -45.38
N ASN A 226 57.12 12.20 -45.00
CA ASN A 226 58.21 12.51 -45.93
C ASN A 226 59.27 11.41 -45.81
N ARG A 227 59.46 10.61 -46.86
CA ARG A 227 60.35 9.43 -46.82
C ARG A 227 61.84 9.76 -46.65
N LYS A 228 62.21 11.04 -46.65
CA LYS A 228 63.59 11.55 -46.56
C LYS A 228 63.90 12.32 -45.27
N GLY A 229 62.93 12.49 -44.37
CA GLY A 229 63.11 13.26 -43.13
C GLY A 229 61.80 13.79 -42.57
N THR A 230 61.83 14.89 -41.83
CA THR A 230 60.61 15.51 -41.30
C THR A 230 59.75 16.10 -42.43
N PRO A 231 58.40 16.16 -42.29
CA PRO A 231 57.54 16.83 -43.26
C PRO A 231 57.84 18.34 -43.33
N PRO A 232 57.74 18.98 -44.50
CA PRO A 232 58.01 20.41 -44.63
C PRO A 232 56.88 21.26 -44.02
N GLU A 233 57.21 22.43 -43.46
CA GLU A 233 56.25 23.32 -42.78
C GLU A 233 55.13 23.84 -43.70
N ASP A 234 55.34 23.86 -45.02
CA ASP A 234 54.37 24.31 -46.02
C ASP A 234 53.44 23.22 -46.53
N LEU A 235 53.42 22.04 -45.89
CA LEU A 235 52.65 20.87 -46.33
C LEU A 235 51.13 21.16 -46.43
N ARG A 236 50.56 20.90 -47.61
CA ARG A 236 49.13 21.03 -47.91
C ARG A 236 48.56 19.73 -48.50
N ILE A 237 47.28 19.49 -48.24
CA ILE A 237 46.48 18.58 -49.06
C ILE A 237 45.75 19.37 -50.14
N GLU A 238 45.79 18.88 -51.36
CA GLU A 238 44.83 19.22 -52.42
C GLU A 238 43.82 18.09 -52.58
N TYR A 239 42.54 18.44 -52.72
CA TYR A 239 41.50 17.46 -53.06
C TYR A 239 40.51 18.02 -54.08
N GLN A 240 39.95 17.09 -54.86
CA GLN A 240 38.95 17.34 -55.90
C GLN A 240 37.73 16.45 -55.66
N VAL A 241 36.59 17.09 -55.42
CA VAL A 241 35.29 16.42 -55.27
C VAL A 241 34.58 16.37 -56.62
N SER A 242 34.16 15.17 -57.04
CA SER A 242 33.40 14.99 -58.28
C SER A 242 31.89 15.12 -58.02
N LYS A 243 31.33 16.31 -58.27
CA LYS A 243 29.88 16.53 -58.34
C LYS A 243 29.42 16.56 -59.80
N ASN A 244 28.38 15.77 -60.10
CA ASN A 244 27.60 15.70 -61.35
C ASN A 244 28.29 16.17 -62.64
N GLN A 245 28.94 15.23 -63.35
CA GLN A 245 29.28 15.32 -64.78
C GLN A 245 30.16 16.51 -65.24
N GLN A 246 30.79 17.26 -64.33
CA GLN A 246 31.77 18.30 -64.67
C GLN A 246 33.21 17.75 -64.60
N PRO A 247 33.98 17.72 -65.73
CA PRO A 247 35.30 17.07 -65.78
C PRO A 247 36.42 17.83 -65.04
N ARG A 248 36.13 19.03 -64.52
CA ARG A 248 37.00 19.79 -63.62
C ARG A 248 36.23 20.18 -62.36
N GLY A 249 36.15 19.26 -61.40
CA GLY A 249 35.72 19.59 -60.05
C GLY A 249 36.65 20.65 -59.43
N LYS A 250 36.10 21.50 -58.56
CA LYS A 250 36.87 22.56 -57.88
C LYS A 250 38.03 21.94 -57.10
N LEU A 251 39.22 22.49 -57.30
CA LEU A 251 40.41 22.15 -56.53
C LEU A 251 40.37 22.93 -55.21
N ASN A 252 40.28 22.22 -54.10
CA ASN A 252 40.42 22.79 -52.76
C ASN A 252 41.83 22.48 -52.24
N SER A 253 42.45 23.40 -51.50
CA SER A 253 43.79 23.22 -50.93
C SER A 253 43.85 23.71 -49.49
N GLU A 254 44.10 22.81 -48.56
CA GLU A 254 44.08 23.05 -47.11
C GLU A 254 45.45 22.68 -46.49
N PRO A 255 45.98 23.47 -45.54
CA PRO A 255 47.23 23.13 -44.87
C PRO A 255 47.04 21.92 -43.93
N LEU A 256 47.99 20.99 -43.93
CA LEU A 256 48.01 19.90 -42.97
C LEU A 256 48.70 20.35 -41.66
N ARG A 257 48.47 19.63 -40.57
CA ARG A 257 49.17 19.86 -39.29
C ARG A 257 50.19 18.75 -39.08
N ILE A 258 51.43 19.12 -38.77
CA ILE A 258 52.44 18.15 -38.36
C ILE A 258 52.14 17.73 -36.90
N VAL A 259 52.13 16.42 -36.65
CA VAL A 259 51.88 15.79 -35.35
C VAL A 259 52.86 14.63 -35.18
N SER A 260 53.49 14.52 -34.02
CA SER A 260 54.28 13.36 -33.64
C SER A 260 53.35 12.19 -33.31
N VAL A 261 53.52 11.06 -33.98
CA VAL A 261 52.75 9.83 -33.76
C VAL A 261 53.71 8.68 -33.48
N PRO A 262 53.58 7.96 -32.35
CA PRO A 262 54.39 6.77 -32.10
C PRO A 262 53.94 5.61 -32.99
N ASP A 263 54.88 5.01 -33.71
CA ASP A 263 54.67 3.77 -34.46
C ASP A 263 54.50 2.55 -33.51
N GLN A 264 54.10 1.40 -34.07
CA GLN A 264 54.05 0.10 -33.39
C GLN A 264 55.39 -0.29 -32.72
N SER A 265 56.50 0.27 -33.20
CA SER A 265 57.85 0.15 -32.60
C SER A 265 58.16 1.15 -31.47
N ALA A 266 57.20 2.00 -31.08
CA ALA A 266 57.31 3.08 -30.10
C ALA A 266 58.36 4.17 -30.44
N VAL A 267 58.56 4.42 -31.74
CA VAL A 267 59.35 5.55 -32.26
C VAL A 267 58.38 6.64 -32.72
N ASP A 268 58.58 7.88 -32.26
CA ASP A 268 57.77 9.03 -32.70
C ASP A 268 58.15 9.48 -34.12
N HIS A 269 57.23 9.34 -35.07
CA HIS A 269 57.34 9.90 -36.43
C HIS A 269 56.58 11.24 -36.50
N GLU A 270 57.21 12.29 -37.02
CA GLU A 270 56.52 13.53 -37.36
C GLU A 270 55.74 13.35 -38.67
N LEU A 271 54.40 13.45 -38.61
CA LEU A 271 53.52 13.16 -39.73
C LEU A 271 52.51 14.28 -39.96
N GLY A 272 52.23 14.61 -41.23
CA GLY A 272 51.18 15.55 -41.61
C GLY A 272 49.80 14.90 -41.50
N THR A 273 49.03 15.22 -40.45
CA THR A 273 47.68 14.66 -40.26
C THR A 273 46.59 15.50 -40.92
N GLY A 274 45.57 14.83 -41.45
CA GLY A 274 44.34 15.44 -41.92
C GLY A 274 43.14 14.48 -41.83
N SER A 275 41.93 15.03 -41.93
CA SER A 275 40.71 14.23 -41.93
C SER A 275 39.63 14.86 -42.82
N LEU A 276 39.02 14.08 -43.70
CA LEU A 276 38.04 14.54 -44.68
C LEU A 276 36.73 13.76 -44.57
N ARG A 277 35.61 14.45 -44.42
CA ARG A 277 34.28 13.81 -44.36
C ARG A 277 33.80 13.40 -45.75
N ILE A 278 33.46 12.12 -45.93
CA ILE A 278 33.08 11.57 -47.23
C ILE A 278 31.56 11.63 -47.41
N THR A 279 31.11 12.60 -48.20
CA THR A 279 29.69 12.79 -48.57
C THR A 279 29.44 12.73 -50.09
N ASN A 280 30.41 12.23 -50.87
CA ASN A 280 30.32 12.19 -52.34
C ASN A 280 30.92 10.88 -52.87
N LYS A 281 30.35 10.36 -53.96
CA LYS A 281 30.66 9.00 -54.48
C LYS A 281 32.14 8.75 -54.76
N THR A 282 32.84 9.74 -55.32
CA THR A 282 34.29 9.67 -55.55
C THR A 282 34.97 10.99 -55.20
N ILE A 283 36.14 10.88 -54.56
CA ILE A 283 37.01 11.99 -54.18
C ILE A 283 38.43 11.61 -54.59
N ARG A 284 39.20 12.57 -55.13
CA ARG A 284 40.64 12.41 -55.36
C ARG A 284 41.43 13.38 -54.49
N LEU A 285 42.55 12.94 -53.94
CA LEU A 285 43.40 13.76 -53.08
C LEU A 285 44.90 13.51 -53.30
N ARG A 286 45.73 14.53 -53.05
CA ARG A 286 47.20 14.50 -53.09
C ARG A 286 47.80 15.46 -52.07
N ALA A 287 48.99 15.18 -51.55
CA ALA A 287 49.75 16.12 -50.73
C ALA A 287 50.80 16.85 -51.57
N ILE A 288 51.19 18.05 -51.13
CA ILE A 288 52.19 18.93 -51.76
C ILE A 288 52.95 19.67 -50.67
N GLY A 289 54.28 19.77 -50.78
CA GLY A 289 55.10 20.55 -49.84
C GLY A 289 56.59 20.52 -50.21
N GLY A 290 57.34 21.55 -49.81
CA GLY A 290 58.77 21.70 -50.07
C GLY A 290 59.09 21.72 -51.57
N ASP A 291 59.82 20.72 -52.05
CA ASP A 291 60.13 20.54 -53.47
C ASP A 291 59.45 19.33 -54.14
N ASP A 292 58.46 18.71 -53.49
CA ASP A 292 57.56 17.73 -54.09
C ASP A 292 56.20 18.36 -54.45
N HIS A 293 55.95 18.46 -55.76
CA HIS A 293 54.67 18.86 -56.36
C HIS A 293 54.09 17.74 -57.27
N SER A 294 54.72 16.55 -57.19
CA SER A 294 54.65 15.44 -58.14
C SER A 294 53.76 14.30 -57.66
N MET A 295 53.36 14.29 -56.39
CA MET A 295 52.63 13.21 -55.74
C MET A 295 51.39 12.72 -56.54
N PRO A 296 51.21 11.39 -56.72
CA PRO A 296 50.02 10.80 -57.34
C PRO A 296 48.71 11.12 -56.62
N TRP A 297 47.60 11.03 -57.37
CA TRP A 297 46.25 11.20 -56.83
C TRP A 297 45.72 9.91 -56.21
N LEU A 298 45.59 9.89 -54.88
CA LEU A 298 44.82 8.86 -54.17
C LEU A 298 43.34 8.98 -54.54
N THR A 299 42.67 7.87 -54.82
CA THR A 299 41.23 7.86 -55.19
C THR A 299 40.39 7.10 -54.17
N LEU A 300 39.44 7.81 -53.56
CA LEU A 300 38.50 7.27 -52.58
C LEU A 300 37.13 6.98 -53.23
N LEU A 301 36.49 5.88 -52.82
CA LEU A 301 35.15 5.45 -53.23
C LEU A 301 34.26 5.29 -51.98
N SER A 302 33.10 5.96 -51.95
CA SER A 302 32.16 5.85 -50.82
C SER A 302 31.29 4.60 -50.92
N VAL A 303 31.24 3.80 -49.86
CA VAL A 303 30.42 2.59 -49.74
C VAL A 303 29.31 2.81 -48.69
N PRO A 304 28.04 2.48 -48.95
CA PRO A 304 26.98 2.68 -47.96
C PRO A 304 27.19 1.79 -46.72
N PRO A 305 26.83 2.26 -45.52
CA PRO A 305 27.02 1.53 -44.27
C PRO A 305 26.21 0.23 -44.18
N THR A 306 26.69 -0.71 -43.36
CA THR A 306 25.90 -1.88 -42.93
C THR A 306 24.81 -1.40 -41.97
N THR A 307 23.54 -1.58 -42.32
CA THR A 307 22.40 -1.17 -41.47
C THR A 307 21.47 -2.35 -41.20
N LEU A 308 20.92 -2.36 -39.99
CA LEU A 308 19.98 -3.36 -39.48
C LEU A 308 18.56 -2.79 -39.47
N LYS A 309 17.56 -3.68 -39.53
CA LYS A 309 16.17 -3.39 -39.22
C LYS A 309 15.58 -4.53 -38.40
N LEU A 310 14.94 -4.20 -37.28
CA LEU A 310 14.12 -5.14 -36.53
C LEU A 310 12.83 -5.45 -37.29
N GLN A 311 12.52 -6.73 -37.48
CA GLN A 311 11.31 -7.20 -38.18
C GLN A 311 10.16 -7.49 -37.21
N GLU A 312 10.47 -8.13 -36.09
CA GLU A 312 9.51 -8.55 -35.07
C GLU A 312 10.22 -8.55 -33.71
N VAL A 313 9.57 -7.96 -32.71
CA VAL A 313 9.96 -8.03 -31.29
C VAL A 313 8.77 -8.58 -30.53
N THR A 314 8.97 -9.72 -29.87
CA THR A 314 7.95 -10.36 -29.02
C THR A 314 8.41 -10.32 -27.57
N LEU A 315 7.59 -9.74 -26.71
CA LEU A 315 7.81 -9.72 -25.26
C LEU A 315 6.95 -10.84 -24.66
N THR A 316 7.58 -11.76 -23.95
CA THR A 316 6.90 -12.80 -23.16
C THR A 316 7.08 -12.46 -21.68
N PRO A 317 6.08 -11.85 -21.02
CA PRO A 317 6.14 -11.53 -19.59
C PRO A 317 6.39 -12.78 -18.72
N PRO A 318 6.95 -12.62 -17.51
CA PRO A 318 7.19 -13.74 -16.61
C PRO A 318 5.87 -14.30 -16.07
N ALA A 319 5.80 -15.61 -15.83
CA ALA A 319 4.55 -16.32 -15.53
C ALA A 319 3.77 -15.80 -14.30
N TYR A 320 4.44 -15.13 -13.34
CA TYR A 320 3.79 -14.53 -12.17
C TYR A 320 2.90 -13.33 -12.51
N SER A 321 3.24 -12.57 -13.57
CA SER A 321 2.49 -11.37 -14.00
C SER A 321 1.10 -11.69 -14.56
N GLN A 322 0.91 -12.90 -15.10
CA GLN A 322 -0.27 -13.32 -15.86
C GLN A 322 -0.60 -12.46 -17.10
N GLU A 323 0.34 -11.62 -17.55
CA GLU A 323 0.16 -10.74 -18.72
C GLU A 323 0.20 -11.51 -20.05
N PRO A 324 -0.55 -11.06 -21.08
CA PRO A 324 -0.50 -11.65 -22.41
C PRO A 324 0.83 -11.32 -23.13
N VAL A 325 1.22 -12.18 -24.08
CA VAL A 325 2.42 -11.98 -24.92
C VAL A 325 2.22 -10.78 -25.84
N GLU A 326 3.05 -9.74 -25.68
CA GLU A 326 3.01 -8.53 -26.51
C GLU A 326 3.87 -8.68 -27.78
N LYS A 327 3.43 -8.09 -28.88
CA LYS A 327 4.20 -7.98 -30.13
C LYS A 327 4.32 -6.52 -30.57
N LEU A 328 5.54 -6.01 -30.60
CA LEU A 328 5.81 -4.63 -31.00
C LEU A 328 5.86 -4.50 -32.54
N PRO A 329 5.39 -3.38 -33.10
CA PRO A 329 5.55 -3.04 -34.51
C PRO A 329 6.99 -3.10 -35.02
N ALA A 330 7.17 -3.50 -36.28
CA ALA A 330 8.46 -3.58 -36.94
C ALA A 330 9.24 -2.25 -36.88
N GLY A 331 10.52 -2.31 -36.50
CA GLY A 331 11.38 -1.14 -36.29
C GLY A 331 11.38 -0.57 -34.86
N ILE A 332 10.46 -0.98 -33.97
CA ILE A 332 10.50 -0.59 -32.56
C ILE A 332 11.40 -1.56 -31.79
N GLY A 333 12.57 -1.08 -31.34
CA GLY A 333 13.51 -1.86 -30.52
C GLY A 333 13.53 -1.47 -29.04
N SER A 334 13.03 -0.29 -28.68
CA SER A 334 13.02 0.19 -27.29
C SER A 334 11.69 -0.13 -26.61
N PHE A 335 11.72 -0.62 -25.38
CA PHE A 335 10.53 -1.06 -24.64
C PHE A 335 10.72 -1.04 -23.10
N LYS A 336 9.59 -1.05 -22.39
CA LYS A 336 9.49 -1.04 -20.93
C LYS A 336 8.81 -2.34 -20.49
N ALA A 337 9.43 -3.16 -19.65
CA ALA A 337 8.90 -4.47 -19.28
C ALA A 337 9.42 -4.99 -17.92
N LEU A 338 8.70 -5.93 -17.32
CA LEU A 338 9.02 -6.53 -16.02
C LEU A 338 10.31 -7.37 -16.07
N ILE A 339 11.06 -7.38 -14.97
CA ILE A 339 12.20 -8.29 -14.76
C ILE A 339 11.71 -9.76 -14.83
N GLY A 340 12.43 -10.57 -15.61
CA GLY A 340 12.04 -11.94 -15.99
C GLY A 340 11.34 -12.05 -17.34
N THR A 341 10.96 -10.93 -17.98
CA THR A 341 10.43 -10.95 -19.36
C THR A 341 11.46 -11.52 -20.32
N ARG A 342 11.07 -12.51 -21.13
CA ARG A 342 11.87 -12.99 -22.26
C ARG A 342 11.59 -12.13 -23.48
N VAL A 343 12.64 -11.59 -24.08
CA VAL A 343 12.60 -10.79 -25.30
C VAL A 343 13.05 -11.68 -26.45
N ASP A 344 12.17 -11.94 -27.42
CA ASP A 344 12.49 -12.69 -28.63
C ASP A 344 12.52 -11.72 -29.84
N LEU A 345 13.65 -11.65 -30.53
CA LEU A 345 13.95 -10.67 -31.59
C LEU A 345 14.22 -11.33 -32.94
N LYS A 346 13.72 -10.73 -34.03
CA LYS A 346 14.12 -11.04 -35.42
C LYS A 346 14.64 -9.79 -36.12
N ALA A 347 15.80 -9.90 -36.76
CA ALA A 347 16.49 -8.77 -37.39
C ALA A 347 16.99 -9.09 -38.80
N ARG A 348 17.06 -8.06 -39.65
CA ARG A 348 17.55 -8.14 -41.04
C ARG A 348 18.56 -7.04 -41.35
N SER A 349 19.67 -7.42 -41.98
CA SER A 349 20.71 -6.54 -42.51
C SER A 349 20.48 -6.18 -43.99
N ASN A 350 20.96 -5.00 -44.40
CA ASN A 350 21.02 -4.59 -45.81
C ASN A 350 22.10 -5.35 -46.62
N LYS A 351 23.20 -5.78 -45.96
CA LYS A 351 24.35 -6.50 -46.54
C LYS A 351 24.47 -7.93 -46.00
N LEU A 352 25.30 -8.73 -46.66
CA LEU A 352 25.69 -10.06 -46.16
C LEU A 352 26.56 -9.91 -44.91
N LEU A 353 26.28 -10.71 -43.89
CA LEU A 353 26.98 -10.72 -42.61
C LEU A 353 27.97 -11.88 -42.53
N LYS A 354 29.11 -11.60 -41.90
CA LYS A 354 30.19 -12.55 -41.58
C LYS A 354 30.07 -13.03 -40.14
N SER A 355 29.76 -12.12 -39.21
CA SER A 355 29.49 -12.42 -37.81
C SER A 355 28.51 -11.40 -37.21
N VAL A 356 27.84 -11.82 -36.14
CA VAL A 356 26.91 -11.01 -35.32
C VAL A 356 27.12 -11.40 -33.87
N SER A 357 27.27 -10.41 -32.99
CA SER A 357 27.12 -10.58 -31.54
C SER A 357 26.04 -9.64 -30.99
N LEU A 358 25.22 -10.16 -30.08
CA LEU A 358 24.34 -9.36 -29.23
C LEU A 358 25.12 -8.90 -28.01
N ARG A 359 25.03 -7.61 -27.68
CA ARG A 359 25.51 -7.07 -26.41
C ARG A 359 24.36 -6.38 -25.67
N VAL A 360 24.16 -6.75 -24.41
CA VAL A 360 23.14 -6.17 -23.52
C VAL A 360 23.86 -5.57 -22.32
N LYS A 361 23.66 -4.27 -22.07
CA LYS A 361 24.42 -3.52 -21.05
C LYS A 361 25.93 -3.72 -21.29
N ASP A 362 26.72 -3.81 -20.23
CA ASP A 362 28.18 -3.99 -20.30
C ASP A 362 28.62 -5.47 -20.38
N LYS A 363 27.68 -6.43 -20.35
CA LYS A 363 27.96 -7.89 -20.42
C LYS A 363 28.78 -8.25 -21.66
N GLU A 364 29.46 -9.40 -21.61
CA GLU A 364 30.25 -9.91 -22.75
C GLU A 364 29.38 -10.19 -23.98
N PRO A 365 29.90 -9.94 -25.21
CA PRO A 365 29.13 -10.07 -26.45
C PRO A 365 28.83 -11.54 -26.79
N VAL A 366 27.55 -11.88 -26.90
CA VAL A 366 27.07 -13.24 -27.21
C VAL A 366 26.97 -13.43 -28.72
N SER A 367 27.76 -14.35 -29.27
CA SER A 367 27.77 -14.67 -30.71
C SER A 367 26.47 -15.36 -31.16
N LEU A 368 25.84 -14.84 -32.22
CA LEU A 368 24.58 -15.34 -32.75
C LEU A 368 24.77 -16.19 -34.01
N LYS A 369 23.85 -17.14 -34.22
CA LYS A 369 23.78 -17.93 -35.46
C LYS A 369 23.05 -17.14 -36.55
N LEU A 370 23.71 -16.99 -37.69
CA LEU A 370 23.13 -16.41 -38.91
C LEU A 370 22.27 -17.44 -39.65
N GLU A 371 21.17 -16.98 -40.26
CA GLU A 371 20.39 -17.78 -41.20
C GLU A 371 21.20 -18.13 -42.47
N PRO A 372 20.83 -19.17 -43.24
CA PRO A 372 21.53 -19.55 -44.48
C PRO A 372 21.65 -18.42 -45.51
N ASN A 373 20.77 -17.43 -45.46
CA ASN A 373 20.83 -16.25 -46.34
C ASN A 373 21.87 -15.19 -45.93
N ARG A 374 22.51 -15.34 -44.76
CA ARG A 374 23.48 -14.40 -44.13
C ARG A 374 22.99 -12.95 -44.05
N LYS A 375 21.68 -12.71 -44.05
CA LYS A 375 21.07 -11.37 -43.92
C LYS A 375 20.09 -11.29 -42.77
N GLU A 376 19.57 -12.40 -42.30
CA GLU A 376 18.61 -12.47 -41.19
C GLU A 376 19.20 -13.30 -40.04
N PHE A 377 18.76 -12.99 -38.82
CA PHE A 377 19.07 -13.74 -37.61
C PHE A 377 18.00 -13.54 -36.55
N SER A 378 17.94 -14.48 -35.60
CA SER A 378 17.10 -14.38 -34.41
C SER A 378 17.96 -14.29 -33.15
N ALA A 379 17.50 -13.53 -32.16
CA ALA A 379 18.16 -13.38 -30.86
C ALA A 379 17.13 -13.52 -29.73
N HIS A 380 17.54 -13.99 -28.56
CA HIS A 380 16.71 -13.99 -27.36
C HIS A 380 17.54 -13.63 -26.13
N PHE A 381 16.93 -12.94 -25.17
CA PHE A 381 17.51 -12.68 -23.85
C PHE A 381 16.41 -12.46 -22.81
N VAL A 382 16.79 -12.34 -21.53
CA VAL A 382 15.87 -12.07 -20.41
C VAL A 382 16.28 -10.75 -19.75
N ILE A 383 15.28 -9.97 -19.32
CA ILE A 383 15.50 -8.76 -18.52
C ILE A 383 15.86 -9.20 -17.09
N GLU A 384 17.14 -9.16 -16.73
CA GLU A 384 17.63 -9.55 -15.40
C GLU A 384 17.80 -8.37 -14.45
N ASP A 385 18.25 -7.22 -14.97
CA ASP A 385 18.59 -6.03 -14.20
C ASP A 385 17.42 -5.03 -14.13
N PRO A 386 17.24 -4.31 -13.00
CA PRO A 386 16.34 -3.17 -12.89
C PRO A 386 16.91 -1.90 -13.54
N GLY A 387 16.02 -0.99 -13.95
CA GLY A 387 16.36 0.34 -14.45
C GLY A 387 16.61 0.41 -15.96
N THR A 388 17.13 1.55 -16.42
CA THR A 388 17.36 1.85 -17.84
C THR A 388 18.75 1.41 -18.28
N TYR A 389 18.83 0.61 -19.34
CA TYR A 389 20.07 0.27 -20.04
C TYR A 389 19.81 0.07 -21.54
N SER A 390 20.84 -0.20 -22.33
CA SER A 390 20.69 -0.43 -23.77
C SER A 390 21.28 -1.76 -24.22
N TYR A 391 20.77 -2.25 -25.35
CA TYR A 391 21.36 -3.36 -26.10
C TYR A 391 21.68 -2.92 -27.53
N TRP A 392 22.66 -3.58 -28.15
CA TRP A 392 23.02 -3.37 -29.56
C TRP A 392 23.55 -4.65 -30.20
N PHE A 393 23.64 -4.62 -31.52
CA PHE A 393 24.28 -5.68 -32.30
C PHE A 393 25.63 -5.20 -32.83
N GLU A 394 26.67 -5.96 -32.52
CA GLU A 394 28.00 -5.82 -33.12
C GLU A 394 28.00 -6.64 -34.41
N LEU A 395 28.13 -5.97 -35.55
CA LEU A 395 27.95 -6.54 -36.89
C LEU A 395 29.24 -6.42 -37.69
N GLU A 396 29.67 -7.50 -38.34
CA GLU A 396 30.73 -7.47 -39.34
C GLU A 396 30.18 -8.02 -40.66
N ASN A 397 30.34 -7.26 -41.75
CA ASN A 397 29.91 -7.71 -43.08
C ASN A 397 30.95 -8.61 -43.78
N ASP A 398 30.55 -9.19 -44.90
CA ASP A 398 31.41 -10.02 -45.77
C ASP A 398 32.66 -9.29 -46.30
N GLN A 399 32.64 -7.96 -46.34
CA GLN A 399 33.75 -7.09 -46.72
C GLN A 399 34.60 -6.61 -45.53
N GLY A 400 34.30 -7.03 -44.29
CA GLY A 400 35.03 -6.66 -43.07
C GLY A 400 34.64 -5.32 -42.43
N PHE A 401 33.73 -4.54 -43.02
CA PHE A 401 33.28 -3.28 -42.41
C PHE A 401 32.29 -3.54 -41.27
N ARG A 402 32.49 -2.81 -40.16
CA ARG A 402 31.59 -2.74 -39.00
C ARG A 402 30.89 -1.37 -38.98
N PRO A 403 29.66 -1.23 -38.45
CA PRO A 403 29.01 0.08 -38.34
C PRO A 403 29.73 0.95 -37.29
N PRO A 404 30.03 2.24 -37.56
CA PRO A 404 30.83 3.08 -36.65
C PRO A 404 30.10 3.42 -35.35
N ASN A 405 28.78 3.59 -35.43
CA ASN A 405 27.87 3.64 -34.29
C ASN A 405 26.83 2.52 -34.50
N PRO A 406 26.88 1.40 -33.75
CA PRO A 406 25.81 0.41 -33.78
C PRO A 406 24.53 1.03 -33.21
N GLU A 407 23.38 0.68 -33.78
CA GLU A 407 22.09 1.15 -33.29
C GLU A 407 21.84 0.58 -31.89
N ARG A 408 21.62 1.47 -30.91
CA ARG A 408 21.36 1.12 -29.51
C ARG A 408 19.87 1.29 -29.24
N TYR A 409 19.27 0.23 -28.71
CA TYR A 409 17.87 0.19 -28.31
C TYR A 409 17.77 0.18 -26.78
N GLU A 410 16.77 0.88 -26.23
CA GLU A 410 16.63 1.14 -24.79
C GLU A 410 15.68 0.13 -24.12
N ILE A 411 16.14 -0.50 -23.05
CA ILE A 411 15.34 -1.37 -22.19
C ILE A 411 15.13 -0.64 -20.87
N ILE A 412 13.87 -0.53 -20.44
CA ILE A 412 13.51 -0.08 -19.10
C ILE A 412 12.99 -1.28 -18.32
N GLY A 413 13.85 -1.88 -17.50
CA GLY A 413 13.52 -3.02 -16.64
C GLY A 413 12.78 -2.56 -15.39
N ILE A 414 11.50 -2.90 -15.29
CA ILE A 414 10.66 -2.58 -14.12
C ILE A 414 10.81 -3.67 -13.06
N THR A 415 11.06 -3.28 -11.80
CA THR A 415 10.84 -4.17 -10.67
C THR A 415 9.35 -4.27 -10.39
N ASP A 416 8.84 -5.50 -10.22
CA ASP A 416 7.62 -5.74 -9.45
C ASP A 416 7.70 -5.01 -8.10
N SER A 417 6.57 -4.53 -7.57
CA SER A 417 6.52 -3.77 -6.32
C SER A 417 6.32 -4.72 -5.11
N VAL A 418 5.77 -4.23 -4.02
CA VAL A 418 5.21 -5.06 -2.94
C VAL A 418 3.85 -4.46 -2.55
N PRO A 419 2.81 -5.26 -2.28
CA PRO A 419 1.49 -4.72 -2.01
C PRO A 419 1.48 -3.83 -0.76
N GLU A 420 0.87 -2.64 -0.84
CA GLU A 420 0.65 -1.78 0.32
C GLU A 420 -0.62 -2.23 1.07
N VAL A 421 -0.49 -2.51 2.37
CA VAL A 421 -1.57 -3.13 3.18
C VAL A 421 -1.96 -2.22 4.35
N TYR A 422 -3.16 -1.68 4.27
CA TYR A 422 -3.73 -0.76 5.25
C TYR A 422 -4.86 -1.43 6.04
N LEU A 423 -4.60 -1.70 7.33
CA LEU A 423 -5.62 -2.12 8.29
C LEU A 423 -6.40 -0.88 8.77
N GLU A 424 -7.53 -0.60 8.13
CA GLU A 424 -8.39 0.56 8.45
C GLU A 424 -9.20 0.35 9.73
N LYS A 425 -9.69 -0.89 9.94
CA LYS A 425 -10.43 -1.27 11.15
C LYS A 425 -9.83 -2.55 11.75
N PRO A 426 -9.51 -2.55 13.07
CA PRO A 426 -9.57 -1.40 13.98
C PRO A 426 -8.43 -0.40 13.75
N ALA A 427 -8.76 0.89 13.71
CA ALA A 427 -7.82 1.96 13.40
C ALA A 427 -6.71 2.10 14.47
N THR A 428 -7.01 1.74 15.72
CA THR A 428 -6.11 1.77 16.88
C THR A 428 -6.15 0.43 17.63
N ASP A 429 -5.28 0.27 18.62
CA ASP A 429 -5.39 -0.81 19.61
C ASP A 429 -6.74 -0.76 20.33
N LEU A 430 -7.25 -1.92 20.77
CA LEU A 430 -8.57 -2.06 21.40
C LEU A 430 -8.54 -2.87 22.69
N GLN A 431 -9.55 -2.62 23.53
CA GLN A 431 -9.89 -3.43 24.69
C GLN A 431 -11.23 -4.11 24.44
N VAL A 432 -11.25 -5.45 24.49
CA VAL A 432 -12.35 -6.29 24.01
C VAL A 432 -12.59 -7.47 24.95
N THR A 433 -13.78 -8.07 24.90
CA THR A 433 -14.11 -9.28 25.66
C THR A 433 -13.51 -10.53 25.00
N PRO A 434 -13.29 -11.64 25.74
CA PRO A 434 -12.87 -12.93 25.16
C PRO A 434 -13.86 -13.51 24.13
N SER A 435 -15.10 -13.02 24.13
CA SER A 435 -16.20 -13.41 23.23
C SER A 435 -16.39 -12.45 22.03
N ALA A 436 -15.55 -11.42 21.87
CA ALA A 436 -15.78 -10.39 20.87
C ALA A 436 -15.66 -10.87 19.42
N GLN A 437 -16.35 -10.17 18.53
CA GLN A 437 -16.39 -10.38 17.08
C GLN A 437 -15.88 -9.12 16.38
N ILE A 438 -14.59 -9.07 16.07
CA ILE A 438 -13.94 -7.81 15.63
C ILE A 438 -14.07 -7.66 14.12
N PRO A 439 -14.77 -6.62 13.60
CA PRO A 439 -14.80 -6.35 12.18
C PRO A 439 -13.45 -5.82 11.71
N LEU A 440 -12.94 -6.45 10.67
CA LEU A 440 -11.71 -6.11 9.99
C LEU A 440 -12.06 -5.41 8.68
N THR A 441 -11.47 -4.24 8.44
CA THR A 441 -11.45 -3.61 7.11
C THR A 441 -9.99 -3.49 6.71
N VAL A 442 -9.60 -4.14 5.62
CA VAL A 442 -8.24 -4.13 5.08
C VAL A 442 -8.29 -3.63 3.64
N SER A 443 -7.68 -2.48 3.37
CA SER A 443 -7.43 -2.00 2.02
C SER A 443 -6.05 -2.47 1.57
N ILE A 444 -5.97 -3.12 0.41
CA ILE A 444 -4.73 -3.54 -0.23
C ILE A 444 -4.61 -2.77 -1.55
N GLN A 445 -3.42 -2.25 -1.86
CA GLN A 445 -3.09 -1.63 -3.14
C GLN A 445 -1.86 -2.34 -3.73
N ASP A 446 -1.90 -2.66 -5.02
CA ASP A 446 -0.89 -3.48 -5.69
C ASP A 446 -0.81 -3.08 -7.18
N ASP A 447 0.37 -3.14 -7.81
CA ASP A 447 0.53 -2.85 -9.24
C ASP A 447 0.36 -4.09 -10.13
N LEU A 448 0.43 -5.29 -9.55
CA LEU A 448 0.02 -6.55 -10.16
C LEU A 448 -1.18 -7.16 -9.40
N LYS A 449 -1.34 -8.49 -9.42
CA LYS A 449 -2.44 -9.20 -8.77
C LYS A 449 -2.01 -9.78 -7.42
N ILE A 450 -2.82 -9.48 -6.41
CA ILE A 450 -2.78 -10.12 -5.09
C ILE A 450 -3.14 -11.62 -5.24
N ALA A 451 -2.33 -12.50 -4.63
CA ALA A 451 -2.58 -13.94 -4.60
C ALA A 451 -3.39 -14.39 -3.37
N SER A 452 -3.17 -13.77 -2.20
CA SER A 452 -3.94 -14.03 -0.98
C SER A 452 -3.78 -12.94 0.08
N ALA A 453 -4.79 -12.80 0.94
CA ALA A 453 -4.78 -11.91 2.09
C ALA A 453 -5.12 -12.67 3.39
N LEU A 454 -4.45 -12.34 4.50
CA LEU A 454 -4.69 -12.94 5.80
C LEU A 454 -4.36 -11.98 6.95
N ILE A 455 -4.92 -12.23 8.13
CA ILE A 455 -4.40 -11.68 9.38
C ILE A 455 -3.38 -12.66 9.95
N ARG A 456 -2.16 -12.19 10.23
CA ARG A 456 -1.19 -12.92 11.07
C ARG A 456 -1.27 -12.40 12.49
N PHE A 457 -1.36 -13.30 13.46
CA PHE A 457 -1.46 -12.94 14.87
C PHE A 457 -0.62 -13.82 15.80
N GLN A 458 -0.32 -13.28 16.98
CA GLN A 458 0.44 -13.90 18.06
C GLN A 458 -0.31 -13.67 19.38
N LYS A 459 -0.44 -14.72 20.20
CA LYS A 459 -1.01 -14.63 21.56
C LYS A 459 0.12 -14.39 22.57
N SER A 460 -0.11 -13.52 23.55
CA SER A 460 0.83 -13.21 24.64
C SER A 460 0.07 -13.11 25.96
N SER A 461 0.61 -13.70 27.03
CA SER A 461 -0.04 -13.68 28.34
C SER A 461 0.22 -12.37 29.11
N LYS A 462 -0.58 -12.14 30.16
CA LYS A 462 -0.55 -10.96 31.04
C LYS A 462 0.81 -10.69 31.70
N GLU A 463 1.61 -11.72 31.93
CA GLU A 463 2.91 -11.64 32.62
C GLU A 463 4.07 -11.22 31.69
N GLU A 464 3.87 -11.25 30.36
CA GLU A 464 4.94 -11.00 29.40
C GLU A 464 5.02 -9.53 28.97
N THR A 465 6.24 -8.97 28.92
CA THR A 465 6.44 -7.58 28.53
C THR A 465 6.16 -7.37 27.05
N LEU A 466 5.53 -6.24 26.69
CA LEU A 466 5.23 -5.88 25.30
C LEU A 466 6.46 -5.98 24.37
N SER A 467 7.64 -5.57 24.85
CA SER A 467 8.92 -5.65 24.13
C SER A 467 9.38 -7.09 23.83
N ARG A 468 8.89 -8.08 24.57
CA ARG A 468 9.12 -9.51 24.36
C ARG A 468 7.98 -10.15 23.54
N ALA A 469 6.77 -9.66 23.72
CA ALA A 469 5.60 -10.05 22.93
C ALA A 469 5.75 -9.69 21.45
N LEU A 470 6.29 -8.50 21.14
CA LEU A 470 6.51 -7.96 19.79
C LEU A 470 7.67 -8.61 19.00
N ARG A 471 8.25 -9.73 19.46
CA ARG A 471 9.37 -10.38 18.75
C ARG A 471 8.86 -11.24 17.58
N THR A 472 9.54 -11.10 16.44
CA THR A 472 9.23 -11.82 15.19
C THR A 472 9.72 -13.27 15.15
N ASP A 473 10.34 -13.76 16.23
CA ASP A 473 10.92 -15.11 16.34
C ASP A 473 9.97 -16.16 16.94
N ARG A 474 8.67 -15.82 17.07
CA ARG A 474 7.65 -16.66 17.73
C ARG A 474 6.65 -17.22 16.73
N GLU A 475 6.20 -18.45 16.98
CA GLU A 475 5.12 -19.09 16.23
C GLU A 475 3.90 -18.15 16.13
N SER A 476 3.37 -18.01 14.91
CA SER A 476 2.27 -17.11 14.59
C SER A 476 1.15 -17.90 13.94
N GLN A 477 -0.08 -17.58 14.31
CA GLN A 477 -1.29 -18.15 13.73
C GLN A 477 -1.80 -17.23 12.63
N SER A 478 -2.51 -17.79 11.65
CA SER A 478 -3.13 -17.05 10.56
C SER A 478 -4.64 -17.23 10.54
N PHE A 479 -5.34 -16.18 10.13
CA PHE A 479 -6.77 -16.15 9.85
C PHE A 479 -6.94 -15.64 8.42
N PRO A 480 -7.35 -16.47 7.44
CA PRO A 480 -7.46 -16.07 6.05
C PRO A 480 -8.62 -15.09 5.86
N LEU A 481 -8.43 -14.05 5.04
CA LEU A 481 -9.49 -13.11 4.68
C LEU A 481 -10.21 -13.59 3.40
N PRO A 482 -11.52 -13.34 3.26
CA PRO A 482 -12.29 -13.73 2.08
C PRO A 482 -11.88 -12.87 0.87
N PHE A 483 -11.00 -13.42 0.02
CA PHE A 483 -10.51 -12.79 -1.21
C PHE A 483 -10.97 -13.58 -2.45
N SER A 484 -11.47 -12.87 -3.47
CA SER A 484 -11.85 -13.47 -4.76
C SER A 484 -10.86 -13.05 -5.86
N PRO A 485 -10.17 -13.98 -6.55
CA PRO A 485 -9.14 -13.65 -7.55
C PRO A 485 -9.66 -13.04 -8.86
N ASN A 486 -10.93 -12.63 -8.89
CA ASN A 486 -11.59 -11.92 -10.00
C ASN A 486 -11.77 -10.41 -9.72
N ASP A 487 -11.49 -9.93 -8.50
CA ASP A 487 -11.58 -8.50 -8.15
C ASP A 487 -10.39 -7.73 -8.75
N SER A 488 -10.47 -7.45 -10.05
CA SER A 488 -9.39 -6.85 -10.85
C SER A 488 -9.34 -5.33 -10.73
N SER A 489 -9.04 -4.83 -9.52
CA SER A 489 -8.84 -3.41 -9.24
C SER A 489 -7.53 -3.16 -8.50
N GLU A 490 -6.84 -2.06 -8.87
CA GLU A 490 -5.57 -1.59 -8.27
C GLU A 490 -5.68 -1.34 -6.74
N GLN A 491 -6.91 -1.24 -6.24
CA GLN A 491 -7.23 -1.24 -4.81
C GLN A 491 -8.32 -2.29 -4.54
N VAL A 492 -8.12 -3.13 -3.53
CA VAL A 492 -9.07 -4.14 -3.04
C VAL A 492 -9.39 -3.87 -1.57
N ILE A 493 -10.66 -3.77 -1.21
CA ILE A 493 -11.10 -3.51 0.17
C ILE A 493 -11.83 -4.74 0.72
N LEU A 494 -11.14 -5.48 1.58
CA LEU A 494 -11.67 -6.68 2.23
C LEU A 494 -12.36 -6.31 3.54
N ASN A 495 -13.57 -6.85 3.77
CA ASN A 495 -14.31 -6.72 5.01
C ASN A 495 -14.68 -8.10 5.54
N ASP A 496 -14.40 -8.37 6.81
CA ASP A 496 -14.66 -9.65 7.48
C ASP A 496 -14.88 -9.44 8.99
N VAL A 497 -15.34 -10.47 9.71
CA VAL A 497 -15.60 -10.43 11.16
C VAL A 497 -14.85 -11.53 11.89
N TRP A 498 -13.82 -11.13 12.64
CA TRP A 498 -12.96 -12.04 13.40
C TRP A 498 -13.54 -12.38 14.77
N ASP A 499 -14.25 -13.50 14.82
CA ASP A 499 -14.78 -14.11 16.04
C ASP A 499 -13.67 -14.71 16.93
N LEU A 500 -13.46 -14.11 18.10
CA LEU A 500 -12.45 -14.50 19.08
C LEU A 500 -12.83 -15.72 19.92
N THR A 501 -14.11 -16.14 19.97
CA THR A 501 -14.56 -17.29 20.80
C THR A 501 -13.79 -18.57 20.45
N LYS A 502 -13.49 -18.73 19.15
CA LYS A 502 -12.71 -19.82 18.54
C LYS A 502 -11.26 -19.91 19.04
N LEU A 503 -10.76 -18.91 19.76
CA LEU A 503 -9.35 -18.80 20.19
C LEU A 503 -9.10 -19.15 21.67
N SER A 504 -10.14 -19.49 22.45
CA SER A 504 -10.04 -19.92 23.86
C SER A 504 -9.18 -18.97 24.73
N LEU A 505 -9.55 -17.70 24.77
CA LEU A 505 -8.80 -16.61 25.41
C LEU A 505 -9.24 -16.38 26.86
N THR A 506 -8.37 -15.80 27.69
CA THR A 506 -8.65 -15.46 29.09
C THR A 506 -8.42 -13.97 29.39
N GLU A 507 -8.89 -13.49 30.56
CA GLU A 507 -8.78 -12.08 30.92
C GLU A 507 -7.31 -11.66 31.18
N GLY A 508 -6.89 -10.59 30.51
CA GLY A 508 -5.54 -10.04 30.57
C GLY A 508 -4.57 -10.64 29.55
N ASP A 509 -4.99 -11.61 28.75
CA ASP A 509 -4.27 -12.00 27.53
C ASP A 509 -4.22 -10.82 26.53
N ARG A 510 -3.27 -10.91 25.60
CA ARG A 510 -3.10 -9.94 24.51
C ARG A 510 -2.96 -10.67 23.19
N ILE A 511 -3.58 -10.14 22.15
CA ILE A 511 -3.34 -10.56 20.77
C ILE A 511 -2.65 -9.42 20.04
N ILE A 512 -1.46 -9.70 19.49
CA ILE A 512 -0.77 -8.81 18.57
C ILE A 512 -1.06 -9.33 17.17
N PHE A 513 -1.62 -8.50 16.28
CA PHE A 513 -2.00 -8.90 14.94
C PHE A 513 -1.69 -7.84 13.89
N ARG A 514 -1.59 -8.26 12.63
CA ARG A 514 -1.43 -7.39 11.44
C ARG A 514 -2.08 -8.06 10.23
N ALA A 515 -2.50 -7.26 9.26
CA ALA A 515 -2.87 -7.77 7.95
C ALA A 515 -1.62 -8.03 7.11
N GLU A 516 -1.67 -9.09 6.30
CA GLU A 516 -0.63 -9.50 5.36
C GLU A 516 -1.26 -9.82 4.00
N ALA A 517 -0.70 -9.26 2.93
CA ALA A 517 -1.03 -9.60 1.55
C ALA A 517 0.18 -10.23 0.86
N HIS A 518 -0.07 -11.29 0.11
CA HIS A 518 0.94 -11.95 -0.72
C HIS A 518 0.62 -11.66 -2.18
N ASP A 519 1.61 -11.18 -2.91
CA ASP A 519 1.59 -11.08 -4.37
C ASP A 519 1.72 -12.47 -5.02
N HIS A 520 1.69 -12.51 -6.35
CA HIS A 520 2.03 -13.70 -7.12
C HIS A 520 3.54 -13.89 -7.38
N TYR A 521 4.42 -13.01 -6.87
CA TYR A 521 5.82 -12.93 -7.29
C TYR A 521 6.63 -14.19 -6.99
N GLN A 522 7.27 -14.73 -8.03
CA GLN A 522 8.17 -15.86 -7.91
C GLN A 522 9.61 -15.43 -8.21
N MET A 523 10.52 -15.57 -7.24
CA MET A 523 11.95 -15.29 -7.45
C MET A 523 12.51 -16.12 -8.61
N LEU A 524 13.03 -15.42 -9.62
CA LEU A 524 13.87 -16.01 -10.66
C LEU A 524 15.18 -16.53 -10.04
N PRO A 525 15.62 -17.78 -10.33
CA PRO A 525 16.86 -18.32 -9.77
C PRO A 525 18.09 -17.53 -10.25
N GLN A 526 18.73 -16.78 -9.35
CA GLN A 526 20.04 -16.18 -9.62
C GLN A 526 21.13 -17.26 -9.57
N ALA A 527 21.78 -17.49 -10.70
CA ALA A 527 22.89 -18.44 -10.79
C ALA A 527 24.11 -17.93 -9.98
N GLY A 528 24.32 -18.50 -8.79
CA GLY A 528 25.54 -18.28 -7.99
C GLY A 528 25.37 -18.31 -6.47
N ASN A 529 24.16 -18.15 -5.92
CA ASN A 529 23.92 -18.14 -4.47
C ASN A 529 22.89 -19.18 -4.03
N GLU A 530 23.34 -20.40 -3.73
CA GLU A 530 22.55 -21.36 -2.96
C GLU A 530 22.37 -20.88 -1.52
N THR A 531 21.28 -21.29 -0.87
CA THR A 531 20.90 -20.94 0.51
C THR A 531 20.60 -19.45 0.78
N ARG A 532 19.63 -18.89 0.03
CA ARG A 532 18.65 -17.96 0.63
C ARG A 532 17.27 -18.60 0.57
N VAL A 533 16.64 -18.76 1.74
CA VAL A 533 15.25 -19.22 1.86
C VAL A 533 14.35 -18.23 1.10
N GLY A 534 13.34 -18.74 0.39
CA GLY A 534 12.44 -17.92 -0.42
C GLY A 534 11.79 -16.82 0.42
N VAL A 535 12.24 -15.59 0.22
CA VAL A 535 11.57 -14.40 0.75
C VAL A 535 10.39 -14.14 -0.18
N ASN A 536 9.24 -14.74 0.14
CA ASN A 536 7.97 -14.22 -0.38
C ASN A 536 7.95 -12.72 -0.07
N ARG A 537 7.59 -11.93 -1.07
CA ARG A 537 7.23 -10.55 -0.85
C ARG A 537 5.86 -10.53 -0.20
N VAL A 538 5.78 -9.83 0.93
CA VAL A 538 4.57 -9.78 1.76
C VAL A 538 4.37 -8.35 2.16
N GLY A 539 3.28 -7.75 1.66
CA GLY A 539 2.78 -6.49 2.16
C GLY A 539 2.27 -6.68 3.57
N THR A 540 2.67 -5.84 4.53
CA THR A 540 2.25 -5.99 5.94
C THR A 540 1.78 -4.66 6.53
N SER A 541 0.59 -4.67 7.16
CA SER A 541 0.12 -3.49 7.89
C SER A 541 0.96 -3.21 9.15
N LEU A 542 0.79 -2.00 9.69
CA LEU A 542 1.14 -1.75 11.09
C LEU A 542 0.44 -2.77 11.99
N SER A 543 1.15 -3.26 13.01
CA SER A 543 0.57 -4.13 14.04
C SER A 543 -0.47 -3.39 14.88
N ARG A 544 -1.39 -4.15 15.45
CA ARG A 544 -2.40 -3.74 16.44
C ARG A 544 -2.41 -4.69 17.62
N VAL A 545 -2.80 -4.18 18.78
CA VAL A 545 -2.92 -4.93 20.03
C VAL A 545 -4.38 -4.97 20.48
N LEU A 546 -4.90 -6.18 20.68
CA LEU A 546 -6.13 -6.43 21.42
C LEU A 546 -5.73 -6.80 22.84
N THR A 547 -6.31 -6.12 23.84
CA THR A 547 -6.19 -6.52 25.25
C THR A 547 -7.51 -7.12 25.71
N LEU A 548 -7.47 -8.35 26.19
CA LEU A 548 -8.67 -9.05 26.67
C LEU A 548 -9.02 -8.56 28.08
N VAL A 549 -10.25 -8.10 28.26
CA VAL A 549 -10.79 -7.57 29.52
C VAL A 549 -12.08 -8.29 29.90
N SER A 550 -12.44 -8.32 31.19
CA SER A 550 -13.73 -8.84 31.63
C SER A 550 -14.91 -8.06 31.02
N PRO A 551 -16.06 -8.72 30.76
CA PRO A 551 -17.26 -8.05 30.25
C PRO A 551 -17.71 -6.86 31.11
N GLN A 552 -17.63 -6.96 32.44
CA GLN A 552 -18.02 -5.88 33.35
C GLN A 552 -17.05 -4.69 33.29
N TYR A 553 -15.74 -4.93 33.10
CA TYR A 553 -14.79 -3.84 32.83
C TYR A 553 -15.10 -3.13 31.51
N LYS A 554 -15.42 -3.89 30.44
CA LYS A 554 -15.78 -3.32 29.14
C LYS A 554 -17.11 -2.55 29.20
N ALA A 555 -18.12 -3.08 29.90
CA ALA A 555 -19.37 -2.37 30.14
C ALA A 555 -19.13 -1.02 30.84
N ASN A 556 -18.25 -0.98 31.84
CA ASN A 556 -17.90 0.25 32.55
C ASN A 556 -17.08 1.25 31.69
N GLU A 557 -16.21 0.78 30.79
CA GLU A 557 -15.51 1.65 29.83
C GLU A 557 -16.49 2.30 28.83
N LEU A 558 -17.44 1.52 28.31
CA LEU A 558 -18.50 2.02 27.43
C LEU A 558 -19.46 2.96 28.17
N ALA A 559 -19.77 2.69 29.45
CA ALA A 559 -20.57 3.57 30.30
C ALA A 559 -19.92 4.96 30.48
N ASN A 560 -18.62 4.99 30.79
CA ASN A 560 -17.88 6.24 30.93
C ASN A 560 -17.82 7.04 29.62
N ARG A 561 -17.64 6.35 28.47
CA ARG A 561 -17.69 7.01 27.15
C ARG A 561 -19.07 7.57 26.82
N HIS A 562 -20.15 6.88 27.21
CA HIS A 562 -21.52 7.40 27.08
C HIS A 562 -21.73 8.65 27.94
N ALA A 563 -21.29 8.66 29.20
CA ALA A 563 -21.36 9.84 30.07
C ALA A 563 -20.65 11.07 29.45
N HIS A 564 -19.50 10.88 28.79
CA HIS A 564 -18.84 11.95 28.03
C HIS A 564 -19.64 12.45 26.82
N LEU A 565 -20.36 11.57 26.08
CA LEU A 565 -21.28 12.02 25.02
C LEU A 565 -22.41 12.89 25.60
N LEU A 566 -22.94 12.55 26.78
CA LEU A 566 -23.97 13.36 27.44
C LEU A 566 -23.43 14.71 27.90
N GLU A 567 -22.20 14.79 28.39
CA GLU A 567 -21.56 16.05 28.76
C GLU A 567 -21.36 16.95 27.52
N GLU A 568 -20.88 16.38 26.41
CA GLU A 568 -20.71 17.08 25.14
C GLU A 568 -22.05 17.56 24.56
N LEU A 569 -23.09 16.72 24.57
CA LEU A 569 -24.44 17.09 24.13
C LEU A 569 -25.04 18.18 25.02
N THR A 570 -24.80 18.15 26.34
CA THR A 570 -25.16 19.22 27.28
C THR A 570 -24.48 20.55 26.92
N ARG A 571 -23.18 20.52 26.57
CA ARG A 571 -22.43 21.70 26.13
C ARG A 571 -22.97 22.24 24.79
N VAL A 572 -23.25 21.37 23.82
CA VAL A 572 -23.85 21.74 22.52
C VAL A 572 -25.22 22.39 22.71
N LEU A 573 -26.10 21.79 23.52
CA LEU A 573 -27.45 22.30 23.78
C LEU A 573 -27.42 23.65 24.51
N LYS A 574 -26.49 23.85 25.44
CA LYS A 574 -26.25 25.15 26.08
C LYS A 574 -25.86 26.22 25.04
N ASN A 575 -24.96 25.89 24.12
CA ASN A 575 -24.56 26.81 23.06
C ASN A 575 -25.73 27.11 22.10
N GLN A 576 -26.53 26.11 21.73
CA GLN A 576 -27.69 26.30 20.86
C GLN A 576 -28.75 27.24 21.47
N ARG A 577 -28.97 27.17 22.79
CA ARG A 577 -29.83 28.12 23.53
C ARG A 577 -29.28 29.56 23.52
N LEU A 578 -27.96 29.72 23.56
CA LEU A 578 -27.32 31.03 23.46
C LEU A 578 -27.53 31.62 22.06
N LEU A 579 -27.27 30.86 21.00
CA LEU A 579 -27.48 31.31 19.61
C LEU A 579 -28.95 31.65 19.33
N HIS A 580 -29.90 30.87 19.87
CA HIS A 580 -31.34 31.17 19.79
C HIS A 580 -31.70 32.49 20.47
N THR A 581 -31.08 32.81 21.61
CA THR A 581 -31.25 34.10 22.30
C THR A 581 -30.69 35.25 21.46
N GLU A 582 -29.48 35.11 20.90
CA GLU A 582 -28.86 36.13 20.05
C GLU A 582 -29.67 36.41 18.76
N VAL A 583 -30.21 35.38 18.11
CA VAL A 583 -31.13 35.53 16.96
C VAL A 583 -32.39 36.30 17.37
N LYS A 584 -32.95 35.98 18.53
CA LYS A 584 -34.18 36.61 19.04
C LYS A 584 -34.00 38.06 19.46
N ASP A 585 -32.85 38.43 20.03
CA ASP A 585 -32.54 39.83 20.33
C ASP A 585 -32.41 40.66 19.04
N VAL A 586 -31.82 40.09 17.98
CA VAL A 586 -31.76 40.72 16.65
C VAL A 586 -33.14 40.81 15.99
N GLN A 587 -34.00 39.79 16.13
CA GLN A 587 -35.40 39.87 15.69
C GLN A 587 -36.13 41.03 16.38
N HIS A 588 -36.11 41.11 17.71
CA HIS A 588 -36.82 42.16 18.46
C HIS A 588 -36.30 43.58 18.15
N GLN A 589 -35.00 43.73 17.82
CA GLN A 589 -34.46 44.99 17.28
C GLN A 589 -35.05 45.29 15.90
N LEU A 590 -35.09 44.31 14.98
CA LEU A 590 -35.64 44.46 13.64
C LEU A 590 -37.14 44.77 13.64
N GLU A 591 -37.93 44.13 14.51
CA GLU A 591 -39.35 44.42 14.71
C GLU A 591 -39.60 45.87 15.15
N ARG A 592 -38.78 46.38 16.08
CA ARG A 592 -38.98 47.71 16.69
C ARG A 592 -38.39 48.86 15.87
N VAL A 593 -37.27 48.64 15.20
CA VAL A 593 -36.49 49.69 14.52
C VAL A 593 -36.59 49.59 12.98
N GLY A 594 -36.95 48.42 12.45
CA GLY A 594 -37.07 48.19 11.01
C GLY A 594 -35.75 48.20 10.23
N LYS A 595 -34.60 48.29 10.93
CA LYS A 595 -33.24 48.32 10.39
C LYS A 595 -32.23 47.76 11.41
N ALA A 596 -31.30 46.95 10.95
CA ALA A 596 -30.09 46.59 11.69
C ALA A 596 -29.00 47.68 11.55
N ARG A 597 -28.05 47.70 12.48
CA ARG A 597 -26.77 48.42 12.41
C ARG A 597 -25.68 47.40 11.99
N SER A 598 -24.40 47.81 12.03
CA SER A 598 -23.30 46.85 11.84
C SER A 598 -23.24 45.81 12.97
N GLU A 599 -23.52 46.24 14.20
CA GLU A 599 -23.47 45.42 15.42
C GLU A 599 -24.34 44.16 15.28
N GLU A 600 -25.61 44.31 14.86
CA GLU A 600 -26.53 43.17 14.68
C GLU A 600 -26.23 42.32 13.43
N ILE A 601 -25.44 42.82 12.47
CA ILE A 601 -24.95 41.99 11.35
C ILE A 601 -23.75 41.15 11.79
N ASP A 602 -22.83 41.72 12.58
CA ASP A 602 -21.69 40.98 13.11
C ASP A 602 -22.13 39.93 14.15
N THR A 603 -23.20 40.13 14.94
CA THR A 603 -23.78 39.05 15.77
C THR A 603 -24.38 37.94 14.90
N ILE A 604 -25.22 38.23 13.90
CA ILE A 604 -25.77 37.19 13.01
C ILE A 604 -24.67 36.44 12.23
N LYS A 605 -23.56 37.12 11.92
CA LYS A 605 -22.35 36.52 11.32
C LYS A 605 -21.60 35.61 12.29
N GLN A 606 -21.52 35.97 13.58
CA GLN A 606 -21.00 35.10 14.63
C GLN A 606 -21.91 33.87 14.81
N VAL A 607 -23.23 34.07 14.88
CA VAL A 607 -24.23 32.99 14.91
C VAL A 607 -24.08 32.05 13.71
N GLU A 608 -23.86 32.56 12.49
CA GLU A 608 -23.61 31.70 11.30
C GLU A 608 -22.37 30.80 11.48
N MET A 609 -21.30 31.30 12.12
CA MET A 609 -20.07 30.54 12.38
C MET A 609 -20.21 29.55 13.54
N ASP A 610 -20.88 29.94 14.63
CA ASP A 610 -21.07 29.08 15.80
C ASP A 610 -22.15 28.02 15.56
N GLN A 611 -23.18 28.31 14.75
CA GLN A 611 -24.14 27.32 14.27
C GLN A 611 -23.42 26.25 13.42
N LYS A 612 -22.51 26.65 12.51
CA LYS A 612 -21.63 25.73 11.77
C LYS A 612 -20.72 24.91 12.70
N ARG A 613 -20.19 25.51 13.77
CA ARG A 613 -19.39 24.79 14.78
C ARG A 613 -20.23 23.72 15.47
N ILE A 614 -21.45 24.03 15.90
CA ILE A 614 -22.39 23.06 16.48
C ILE A 614 -22.69 21.92 15.49
N THR A 615 -23.02 22.24 14.23
CA THR A 615 -23.25 21.24 13.18
C THR A 615 -22.04 20.31 13.01
N SER A 616 -20.81 20.84 13.05
CA SER A 616 -19.58 20.02 12.97
C SER A 616 -19.33 19.15 14.22
N GLN A 617 -19.73 19.61 15.41
CA GLN A 617 -19.61 18.84 16.66
C GLN A 617 -20.61 17.69 16.74
N LEU A 618 -21.80 17.86 16.15
CA LEU A 618 -22.81 16.81 16.08
C LEU A 618 -22.52 15.79 14.97
N PHE A 619 -22.17 16.26 13.77
CA PHE A 619 -22.26 15.47 12.53
C PHE A 619 -20.94 15.30 11.75
N SER A 620 -19.77 15.62 12.35
CA SER A 620 -18.47 15.33 11.73
C SER A 620 -18.33 13.82 11.43
N PRO A 621 -18.02 13.40 10.17
CA PRO A 621 -17.95 11.98 9.80
C PRO A 621 -16.87 11.14 10.51
N ARG A 622 -15.96 11.76 11.27
CA ARG A 622 -14.90 11.07 12.03
C ARG A 622 -14.89 11.37 13.53
N THR A 623 -15.61 12.41 13.98
CA THR A 623 -15.51 12.91 15.37
C THR A 623 -16.82 13.40 15.97
N GLY A 624 -17.90 13.42 15.17
CA GLY A 624 -19.20 13.92 15.62
C GLY A 624 -19.86 13.01 16.66
N LEU A 625 -20.72 13.61 17.49
CA LEU A 625 -21.56 12.89 18.46
C LEU A 625 -22.37 11.76 17.79
N GLU A 626 -22.93 11.98 16.59
CA GLU A 626 -23.67 10.94 15.84
C GLU A 626 -22.77 9.74 15.48
N GLN A 627 -21.55 9.99 15.01
CA GLN A 627 -20.61 8.93 14.64
C GLN A 627 -20.13 8.15 15.88
N ARG A 628 -19.74 8.84 16.96
CA ARG A 628 -19.28 8.22 18.21
C ARG A 628 -20.38 7.43 18.91
N SER A 629 -21.64 7.87 18.79
CA SER A 629 -22.81 7.14 19.29
C SER A 629 -23.08 5.87 18.47
N LYS A 630 -22.98 5.91 17.14
CA LYS A 630 -23.03 4.72 16.27
C LYS A 630 -21.88 3.74 16.53
N GLU A 631 -20.70 4.24 16.87
CA GLU A 631 -19.55 3.43 17.28
C GLU A 631 -19.81 2.73 18.63
N LEU A 632 -20.39 3.41 19.63
CA LEU A 632 -20.74 2.78 20.92
C LEU A 632 -21.80 1.67 20.78
N VAL A 633 -22.81 1.83 19.92
CA VAL A 633 -23.79 0.74 19.66
C VAL A 633 -23.06 -0.50 19.13
N LYS A 634 -22.22 -0.32 18.10
CA LYS A 634 -21.42 -1.41 17.54
C LYS A 634 -20.43 -2.00 18.55
N GLU A 635 -19.87 -1.19 19.45
CA GLU A 635 -18.99 -1.70 20.51
C GLU A 635 -19.70 -2.49 21.61
N LEU A 636 -21.02 -2.30 21.82
CA LEU A 636 -21.84 -3.16 22.67
C LEU A 636 -22.12 -4.50 21.97
N GLU A 637 -22.66 -4.42 20.74
CA GLU A 637 -22.96 -5.58 19.88
C GLU A 637 -21.74 -6.49 19.71
N TRP A 638 -20.62 -5.92 19.26
CA TRP A 638 -19.45 -6.70 18.84
C TRP A 638 -18.67 -7.33 20.02
N ASN A 639 -18.99 -6.98 21.27
CA ASN A 639 -18.37 -7.53 22.49
C ASN A 639 -19.32 -8.48 23.22
N HIS A 640 -20.57 -8.63 22.75
CA HIS A 640 -21.68 -9.30 23.44
C HIS A 640 -21.93 -8.73 24.85
N ILE A 641 -21.91 -7.40 24.98
CA ILE A 641 -22.31 -6.71 26.21
C ILE A 641 -23.84 -6.62 26.24
N ASN A 642 -24.48 -7.41 27.10
CA ASN A 642 -25.93 -7.44 27.23
C ASN A 642 -26.48 -6.24 28.02
N ASP A 643 -26.55 -5.09 27.35
CA ASP A 643 -27.29 -3.91 27.83
C ASP A 643 -28.28 -3.42 26.76
N PRO A 644 -29.48 -4.04 26.68
CA PRO A 644 -30.49 -3.66 25.71
C PRO A 644 -30.98 -2.22 25.92
N THR A 645 -30.96 -1.73 27.16
CA THR A 645 -31.42 -0.37 27.49
C THR A 645 -30.46 0.69 26.93
N MET A 646 -29.15 0.49 27.08
CA MET A 646 -28.14 1.38 26.52
C MET A 646 -28.15 1.35 24.98
N SER A 647 -28.33 0.16 24.39
CA SER A 647 -28.39 0.01 22.93
C SER A 647 -29.63 0.73 22.33
N GLN A 648 -30.82 0.54 22.93
CA GLN A 648 -32.03 1.25 22.55
C GLN A 648 -31.84 2.78 22.67
N ARG A 649 -31.34 3.25 23.82
CA ARG A 649 -31.14 4.69 24.09
C ARG A 649 -30.09 5.36 23.20
N LEU A 650 -29.00 4.67 22.86
CA LEU A 650 -28.05 5.16 21.85
C LEU A 650 -28.64 5.15 20.44
N THR A 651 -29.55 4.20 20.14
CA THR A 651 -30.25 4.14 18.86
C THR A 651 -31.27 5.27 18.71
N GLU A 652 -32.05 5.58 19.75
CA GLU A 652 -32.91 6.78 19.83
C GLU A 652 -32.11 8.07 19.61
N LEU A 653 -30.94 8.20 20.25
CA LEU A 653 -30.03 9.32 20.04
C LEU A 653 -29.55 9.40 18.58
N ASN A 654 -29.20 8.26 17.98
CA ASN A 654 -28.76 8.20 16.58
C ASN A 654 -29.88 8.60 15.60
N THR A 655 -31.13 8.18 15.82
CA THR A 655 -32.26 8.55 14.95
C THR A 655 -32.61 10.02 15.06
N GLU A 656 -32.72 10.56 16.28
CA GLU A 656 -32.98 12.00 16.51
C GLU A 656 -31.86 12.88 15.93
N LEU A 657 -30.58 12.49 16.11
CA LEU A 657 -29.47 13.21 15.49
C LEU A 657 -29.54 13.17 13.96
N SER A 658 -29.86 12.02 13.35
CA SER A 658 -29.95 11.92 11.89
C SER A 658 -31.14 12.70 11.31
N GLU A 659 -32.30 12.70 11.96
CA GLU A 659 -33.45 13.52 11.56
C GLU A 659 -33.13 15.01 11.58
N LEU A 660 -32.45 15.48 12.64
CA LEU A 660 -32.02 16.87 12.77
C LEU A 660 -30.97 17.24 11.69
N ASN A 661 -30.01 16.36 11.43
CA ASN A 661 -28.96 16.53 10.41
C ASN A 661 -29.54 16.65 9.00
N GLN A 662 -30.51 15.79 8.65
CA GLN A 662 -31.11 15.74 7.31
C GLN A 662 -32.10 16.89 7.06
N ASN A 663 -32.94 17.23 8.04
CA ASN A 663 -34.09 18.10 7.79
C ASN A 663 -33.95 19.52 8.37
N VAL A 664 -33.33 19.69 9.55
CA VAL A 664 -33.49 20.92 10.35
C VAL A 664 -32.24 21.80 10.34
N PHE A 665 -31.05 21.23 10.54
CA PHE A 665 -29.79 21.99 10.53
C PHE A 665 -29.47 22.66 9.17
N PRO A 666 -29.72 22.03 8.00
CA PRO A 666 -29.51 22.67 6.71
C PRO A 666 -30.39 23.90 6.51
N GLU A 667 -31.67 23.82 6.88
CA GLU A 667 -32.62 24.94 6.78
C GLU A 667 -32.19 26.11 7.68
N ILE A 668 -31.88 25.86 8.95
CA ILE A 668 -31.37 26.90 9.88
C ILE A 668 -30.16 27.61 9.27
N GLN A 669 -29.19 26.86 8.75
CA GLN A 669 -27.95 27.41 8.22
C GLN A 669 -28.18 28.21 6.94
N GLU A 670 -29.08 27.77 6.05
CA GLU A 670 -29.45 28.53 4.86
C GLU A 670 -30.17 29.83 5.24
N GLN A 671 -31.16 29.77 6.13
CA GLN A 671 -31.96 30.92 6.52
C GLN A 671 -31.16 31.99 7.26
N ILE A 672 -30.22 31.61 8.13
CA ILE A 672 -29.26 32.55 8.74
C ILE A 672 -28.36 33.20 7.67
N THR A 673 -27.88 32.42 6.70
CA THR A 673 -27.07 32.92 5.58
C THR A 673 -27.88 33.89 4.69
N GLN A 674 -29.15 33.57 4.41
CA GLN A 674 -30.07 34.45 3.69
C GLN A 674 -30.33 35.74 4.46
N ALA A 675 -30.65 35.65 5.76
CA ALA A 675 -30.88 36.80 6.62
C ALA A 675 -29.68 37.75 6.62
N ARG A 676 -28.47 37.24 6.85
CA ARG A 676 -27.25 38.05 6.84
C ARG A 676 -27.01 38.74 5.49
N LYS A 677 -27.17 38.03 4.37
CA LYS A 677 -27.05 38.62 3.02
C LYS A 677 -28.05 39.76 2.80
N LYS A 678 -29.32 39.55 3.18
CA LYS A 678 -30.41 40.54 3.06
C LYS A 678 -30.17 41.76 3.96
N LEU A 679 -29.70 41.56 5.19
CA LEU A 679 -29.35 42.65 6.12
C LEU A 679 -28.18 43.48 5.59
N GLN A 680 -27.11 42.84 5.10
CA GLN A 680 -25.96 43.51 4.49
C GLN A 680 -26.38 44.41 3.33
N SER A 681 -27.13 43.86 2.35
CA SER A 681 -27.61 44.63 1.20
C SER A 681 -28.49 45.83 1.57
N ASN A 682 -29.20 45.78 2.70
CA ASN A 682 -30.02 46.89 3.18
C ASN A 682 -29.19 48.03 3.79
N ILE A 683 -28.01 47.76 4.35
CA ILE A 683 -27.07 48.80 4.79
C ILE A 683 -26.37 49.43 3.57
N ASP A 684 -25.91 48.62 2.62
CA ASP A 684 -25.20 49.10 1.43
C ASP A 684 -26.12 49.90 0.48
N SER A 685 -27.40 49.54 0.41
CA SER A 685 -28.45 50.35 -0.24
C SER A 685 -28.76 51.66 0.51
N GLY A 686 -28.51 51.70 1.82
CA GLY A 686 -28.73 52.87 2.68
C GLY A 686 -27.62 53.91 2.57
N SER A 687 -26.36 53.47 2.55
CA SER A 687 -25.18 54.35 2.39
C SER A 687 -25.15 55.02 1.01
N SER A 688 -25.52 54.26 -0.03
CA SER A 688 -25.62 54.71 -1.43
C SER A 688 -26.52 55.94 -1.64
N ARG A 689 -27.42 56.26 -0.69
CA ARG A 689 -28.32 57.42 -0.76
C ARG A 689 -27.75 58.72 -0.14
N LYS A 690 -26.48 58.74 0.29
CA LYS A 690 -25.85 59.91 0.93
C LYS A 690 -24.57 60.44 0.25
N GLN A 691 -24.02 59.77 -0.75
CA GLN A 691 -22.83 60.23 -1.50
C GLN A 691 -23.03 60.07 -3.02
N SER A 692 -23.62 61.08 -3.64
CA SER A 692 -23.72 61.22 -5.11
C SER A 692 -23.58 62.68 -5.54
N SER A 693 -22.42 63.28 -5.25
CA SER A 693 -22.09 64.64 -5.67
C SER A 693 -20.61 64.85 -6.00
N ASN A 694 -20.02 64.00 -6.85
CA ASN A 694 -19.27 64.47 -8.04
C ASN A 694 -18.75 63.35 -8.98
N SER A 695 -18.82 63.68 -10.29
CA SER A 695 -17.94 63.31 -11.41
C SER A 695 -17.36 61.87 -11.59
N ASN A 696 -17.73 61.26 -12.73
CA ASN A 696 -16.90 60.61 -13.78
C ASN A 696 -15.72 59.69 -13.37
N ALA A 697 -15.50 58.51 -13.98
CA ALA A 697 -15.52 58.29 -15.43
C ALA A 697 -15.77 56.82 -15.90
N GLN A 698 -15.97 56.67 -17.21
CA GLN A 698 -16.00 55.44 -18.03
C GLN A 698 -14.71 55.35 -18.91
N PRO A 699 -14.47 54.33 -19.78
CA PRO A 699 -15.23 53.10 -20.10
C PRO A 699 -14.36 51.80 -19.97
N GLU A 700 -14.89 50.57 -20.12
CA GLU A 700 -14.83 49.64 -21.29
C GLU A 700 -14.81 48.19 -20.70
N ASN A 701 -15.06 47.03 -21.35
CA ASN A 701 -15.69 46.56 -22.60
C ASN A 701 -16.22 45.11 -22.30
N ARG A 702 -17.48 44.74 -22.58
CA ARG A 702 -18.02 43.98 -23.76
C ARG A 702 -17.63 42.49 -23.91
N GLY A 703 -18.57 41.70 -24.45
CA GLY A 703 -18.63 40.22 -24.54
C GLY A 703 -19.83 39.70 -23.73
N ASP A 704 -21.02 39.36 -24.26
CA ASP A 704 -21.44 38.48 -25.39
C ASP A 704 -21.27 36.98 -25.04
N SER A 705 -22.15 36.01 -25.37
CA SER A 705 -23.49 35.91 -26.04
C SER A 705 -23.97 34.43 -25.98
N GLU A 706 -25.23 33.96 -26.07
CA GLU A 706 -26.61 34.51 -26.12
C GLU A 706 -27.66 33.36 -25.93
N GLN A 707 -28.97 33.71 -25.78
CA GLN A 707 -30.18 32.87 -26.10
C GLN A 707 -30.45 31.58 -25.26
N SER A 708 -31.67 31.00 -25.17
CA SER A 708 -33.05 31.25 -25.68
C SER A 708 -34.07 30.74 -24.62
N ASP A 709 -35.25 31.32 -24.35
CA ASP A 709 -36.50 31.42 -25.16
C ASP A 709 -37.12 30.04 -25.54
N VAL A 710 -38.44 29.76 -25.44
CA VAL A 710 -39.67 30.48 -24.97
C VAL A 710 -40.74 29.38 -24.59
N ASP A 711 -41.97 29.52 -24.06
CA ASP A 711 -43.05 30.53 -24.14
C ASP A 711 -44.18 30.37 -23.04
N ASN A 712 -45.21 31.22 -23.11
CA ASN A 712 -46.64 31.15 -22.71
C ASN A 712 -47.20 29.98 -21.85
N THR A 713 -48.13 30.20 -20.91
CA THR A 713 -49.45 30.87 -21.16
C THR A 713 -50.02 31.75 -20.03
N LYS A 714 -50.99 32.60 -20.40
CA LYS A 714 -51.85 33.46 -19.53
C LYS A 714 -53.30 33.43 -20.07
N PRO A 715 -54.34 33.66 -19.23
CA PRO A 715 -54.85 35.03 -19.14
C PRO A 715 -55.48 35.46 -17.78
N SER A 716 -55.20 36.73 -17.44
CA SER A 716 -56.10 37.73 -16.82
C SER A 716 -57.40 37.29 -16.08
N THR A 717 -57.48 37.67 -14.80
CA THR A 717 -58.62 38.50 -14.32
C THR A 717 -58.13 39.65 -13.44
N LYS A 718 -58.84 40.78 -13.42
CA LYS A 718 -58.50 41.98 -12.62
C LYS A 718 -59.57 42.26 -11.55
N THR A 719 -59.16 42.52 -10.31
CA THR A 719 -59.73 43.58 -9.43
C THR A 719 -58.82 43.81 -8.22
N GLY A 720 -58.93 44.96 -7.56
CA GLY A 720 -58.28 45.22 -6.26
C GLY A 720 -56.98 46.02 -6.29
N LYS A 721 -57.05 47.33 -6.55
CA LYS A 721 -56.02 48.27 -6.10
C LYS A 721 -56.44 48.85 -4.75
N THR A 722 -55.61 48.67 -3.71
CA THR A 722 -55.18 49.70 -2.73
C THR A 722 -54.40 49.00 -1.61
N GLU A 723 -53.07 49.06 -1.65
CA GLU A 723 -52.12 48.97 -0.51
C GLU A 723 -50.70 48.69 -1.06
N GLN A 724 -49.89 49.74 -1.26
CA GLN A 724 -48.48 49.61 -1.65
C GLN A 724 -47.63 50.71 -1.01
N LYS A 725 -47.05 50.43 0.18
CA LYS A 725 -45.92 51.22 0.73
C LYS A 725 -45.09 50.56 1.85
N THR A 726 -45.47 49.39 2.35
CA THR A 726 -44.86 48.76 3.55
C THR A 726 -43.96 47.55 3.31
N PHE A 727 -44.11 46.83 2.18
CA PHE A 727 -43.55 45.48 1.98
C PHE A 727 -42.04 45.38 1.64
N ALA A 728 -41.25 46.44 1.82
CA ALA A 728 -39.81 46.41 1.48
C ALA A 728 -38.89 45.86 2.59
N ASN A 729 -39.35 45.80 3.84
CA ASN A 729 -38.46 45.58 5.01
C ASN A 729 -38.62 44.21 5.71
N THR A 730 -39.59 43.36 5.32
CA THR A 730 -39.92 42.12 6.06
C THR A 730 -39.03 40.92 5.75
N ALA A 731 -38.46 40.85 4.54
CA ALA A 731 -37.73 39.68 4.04
C ALA A 731 -36.50 39.19 4.86
N PRO A 732 -35.79 40.01 5.65
CA PRO A 732 -34.76 39.52 6.57
C PRO A 732 -35.35 38.93 7.86
N LEU A 733 -36.43 39.54 8.38
CA LEU A 733 -37.11 39.09 9.61
C LEU A 733 -37.75 37.71 9.40
N GLU A 734 -38.38 37.51 8.23
CA GLU A 734 -39.00 36.24 7.85
C GLU A 734 -37.99 35.07 7.86
N ALA A 735 -36.78 35.27 7.30
CA ALA A 735 -35.72 34.28 7.33
C ALA A 735 -35.22 34.00 8.77
N LEU A 736 -35.06 35.04 9.61
CA LEU A 736 -34.72 34.85 11.03
C LEU A 736 -35.84 34.12 11.79
N ASN A 737 -37.11 34.33 11.45
CA ASN A 737 -38.25 33.65 12.09
C ASN A 737 -38.35 32.16 11.73
N ILE A 738 -37.89 31.77 10.53
CA ILE A 738 -37.76 30.34 10.17
C ILE A 738 -36.57 29.73 10.91
N ALA A 739 -35.41 30.42 10.93
CA ALA A 739 -34.23 29.97 11.67
C ALA A 739 -34.50 29.79 13.17
N GLU A 740 -35.19 30.73 13.82
CA GLU A 740 -35.54 30.67 15.25
C GLU A 740 -36.44 29.46 15.57
N LYS A 741 -37.45 29.18 14.74
CA LYS A 741 -38.30 28.00 14.89
C LYS A 741 -37.50 26.71 14.74
N GLY A 742 -36.61 26.64 13.75
CA GLY A 742 -35.71 25.50 13.56
C GLY A 742 -34.79 25.32 14.78
N GLN A 743 -34.16 26.39 15.27
CA GLN A 743 -33.32 26.35 16.47
C GLN A 743 -34.12 25.92 17.72
N GLN A 744 -35.35 26.39 17.88
CA GLN A 744 -36.24 25.98 18.97
C GLN A 744 -36.66 24.51 18.86
N GLN A 745 -36.84 23.98 17.65
CA GLN A 745 -37.07 22.54 17.40
C GLN A 745 -35.83 21.69 17.71
N VAL A 746 -34.63 22.14 17.34
CA VAL A 746 -33.37 21.51 17.75
C VAL A 746 -33.25 21.49 19.27
N ILE A 747 -33.52 22.63 19.94
CA ILE A 747 -33.48 22.72 21.40
C ILE A 747 -34.48 21.77 22.05
N SER A 748 -35.73 21.67 21.56
CA SER A 748 -36.74 20.81 22.18
C SER A 748 -36.44 19.31 22.01
N ARG A 749 -36.00 18.87 20.82
CA ARG A 749 -35.61 17.47 20.58
C ARG A 749 -34.37 17.08 21.39
N LEU A 750 -33.29 17.87 21.31
CA LEU A 750 -32.07 17.58 22.07
C LEU A 750 -32.28 17.68 23.59
N ASP A 751 -33.17 18.55 24.09
CA ASP A 751 -33.49 18.64 25.53
C ASP A 751 -34.30 17.44 26.01
N ASN A 752 -35.22 16.92 25.19
CA ASN A 752 -35.95 15.69 25.49
C ASN A 752 -35.01 14.47 25.54
N VAL A 753 -34.13 14.32 24.55
CA VAL A 753 -33.13 13.24 24.51
C VAL A 753 -32.11 13.37 25.65
N LEU A 754 -31.58 14.57 25.93
CA LEU A 754 -30.72 14.80 27.10
C LEU A 754 -31.45 14.41 28.41
N LYS A 755 -32.73 14.75 28.54
CA LYS A 755 -33.53 14.40 29.72
C LYS A 755 -33.79 12.91 29.87
N SER A 756 -33.99 12.14 28.79
CA SER A 756 -34.16 10.67 28.90
C SER A 756 -32.83 10.00 29.23
N LEU A 757 -31.76 10.37 28.52
CA LEU A 757 -30.42 9.80 28.74
C LEU A 757 -29.85 10.14 30.12
N SER A 758 -30.00 11.39 30.59
CA SER A 758 -29.54 11.78 31.94
C SER A 758 -30.36 11.13 33.07
N ARG A 759 -31.64 10.78 32.83
CA ARG A 759 -32.44 9.97 33.77
C ARG A 759 -31.89 8.55 33.85
N TRP A 760 -31.71 7.90 32.70
CA TRP A 760 -31.17 6.54 32.62
C TRP A 760 -29.77 6.44 33.22
N GLN A 761 -28.88 7.40 32.92
CA GLN A 761 -27.54 7.44 33.52
C GLN A 761 -27.65 7.46 35.05
N LYS A 762 -28.44 8.38 35.63
CA LYS A 762 -28.61 8.48 37.09
C LYS A 762 -29.22 7.22 37.74
N THR A 763 -30.09 6.49 37.04
CA THR A 763 -30.60 5.21 37.56
C THR A 763 -29.59 4.09 37.42
N ARG A 764 -28.71 4.08 36.40
CA ARG A 764 -27.59 3.13 36.36
C ARG A 764 -26.47 3.50 37.34
N ASP A 765 -26.18 4.77 37.55
CA ASP A 765 -25.24 5.26 38.56
C ASP A 765 -25.68 4.80 39.97
N LEU A 766 -26.99 4.86 40.28
CA LEU A 766 -27.57 4.26 41.49
C LEU A 766 -27.32 2.74 41.58
N VAL A 767 -27.59 1.97 40.52
CA VAL A 767 -27.38 0.51 40.54
C VAL A 767 -25.91 0.15 40.67
N SER A 768 -25.01 0.88 40.00
CA SER A 768 -23.57 0.68 40.09
C SER A 768 -23.03 1.02 41.48
N GLU A 769 -23.51 2.08 42.12
CA GLU A 769 -23.20 2.41 43.51
C GLU A 769 -23.69 1.30 44.45
N LEU A 770 -24.91 0.78 44.24
CA LEU A 770 -25.45 -0.33 45.04
C LEU A 770 -24.66 -1.63 44.84
N GLU A 771 -24.24 -1.96 43.61
CA GLU A 771 -23.32 -3.08 43.34
C GLU A 771 -21.97 -2.89 44.06
N GLU A 772 -21.40 -1.69 44.04
CA GLU A 772 -20.16 -1.42 44.77
C GLU A 772 -20.36 -1.58 46.29
N GLN A 773 -21.45 -1.06 46.86
CA GLN A 773 -21.75 -1.27 48.29
C GLN A 773 -21.97 -2.76 48.63
N ILE A 774 -22.58 -3.56 47.74
CA ILE A 774 -22.71 -5.02 47.90
C ILE A 774 -21.34 -5.70 47.87
N GLN A 775 -20.47 -5.36 46.92
CA GLN A 775 -19.14 -5.94 46.81
C GLN A 775 -18.27 -5.55 48.01
N GLN A 776 -18.31 -4.29 48.45
CA GLN A 776 -17.65 -3.83 49.67
C GLN A 776 -18.16 -4.60 50.91
N GLN A 777 -19.46 -4.89 51.02
CA GLN A 777 -20.00 -5.72 52.12
C GLN A 777 -19.44 -7.15 52.09
N SER A 778 -19.38 -7.74 50.90
CA SER A 778 -18.84 -9.09 50.66
C SER A 778 -17.35 -9.17 51.04
N ASP A 779 -16.54 -8.21 50.60
CA ASP A 779 -15.11 -8.12 50.94
C ASP A 779 -14.87 -7.97 52.44
N ILE A 780 -15.66 -7.14 53.13
CA ILE A 780 -15.59 -6.95 54.58
C ILE A 780 -15.99 -8.25 55.29
N GLN A 781 -17.09 -8.91 54.89
CA GLN A 781 -17.56 -10.17 55.45
C GLN A 781 -16.56 -11.32 55.24
N ASN A 782 -15.92 -11.40 54.07
CA ASN A 782 -14.86 -12.37 53.77
C ASN A 782 -13.63 -12.16 54.66
N GLN A 783 -13.18 -10.92 54.84
CA GLN A 783 -12.08 -10.58 55.75
C GLN A 783 -12.45 -10.85 57.23
N THR A 784 -13.69 -10.53 57.63
CA THR A 784 -14.22 -10.87 58.95
C THR A 784 -14.24 -12.38 59.18
N SER A 785 -14.61 -13.19 58.18
CA SER A 785 -14.62 -14.67 58.27
C SER A 785 -13.22 -15.25 58.46
N GLN A 786 -12.24 -14.80 57.65
CA GLN A 786 -10.83 -15.20 57.78
C GLN A 786 -10.20 -14.82 59.13
N LEU A 787 -10.67 -13.74 59.74
CA LEU A 787 -10.21 -13.29 61.05
C LEU A 787 -10.95 -14.03 62.19
N ALA A 788 -12.25 -14.28 62.05
CA ALA A 788 -13.06 -15.02 63.02
C ALA A 788 -12.47 -16.41 63.32
N GLN A 789 -11.97 -17.12 62.31
CA GLN A 789 -11.24 -18.39 62.46
C GLN A 789 -10.06 -18.32 63.46
N LYS A 790 -9.50 -17.12 63.70
CA LYS A 790 -8.35 -16.86 64.59
C LYS A 790 -8.74 -16.21 65.92
N THR A 791 -9.94 -15.62 66.03
CA THR A 791 -10.34 -14.80 67.19
C THR A 791 -11.60 -15.26 67.92
N ILE A 792 -12.45 -16.10 67.33
CA ILE A 792 -13.77 -16.47 67.90
C ILE A 792 -13.69 -17.24 69.22
N THR A 793 -12.56 -17.90 69.51
CA THR A 793 -12.29 -18.63 70.75
C THR A 793 -11.58 -17.80 71.84
N LYS A 794 -11.33 -16.51 71.59
CA LYS A 794 -10.59 -15.60 72.47
C LYS A 794 -11.48 -14.40 72.88
N SER A 795 -11.31 -13.88 74.08
CA SER A 795 -11.86 -12.56 74.44
C SER A 795 -10.97 -11.43 73.90
N PHE A 796 -11.53 -10.25 73.64
CA PHE A 796 -10.82 -9.11 73.01
C PHE A 796 -9.49 -8.76 73.70
N GLY A 797 -9.46 -8.72 75.04
CA GLY A 797 -8.25 -8.48 75.83
C GLY A 797 -7.22 -9.64 75.87
N LYS A 798 -7.46 -10.74 75.16
CA LYS A 798 -6.53 -11.87 74.96
C LYS A 798 -6.10 -12.05 73.49
N LEU A 799 -6.49 -11.12 72.62
CA LEU A 799 -6.02 -11.06 71.24
C LEU A 799 -4.61 -10.48 71.17
N LYS A 800 -3.90 -10.73 70.06
CA LYS A 800 -2.65 -10.01 69.75
C LYS A 800 -2.97 -8.57 69.34
N LEU A 801 -2.04 -7.64 69.56
CA LEU A 801 -2.16 -6.25 69.07
C LEU A 801 -2.47 -6.17 67.56
N GLN A 802 -1.89 -7.07 66.76
CA GLN A 802 -2.20 -7.19 65.33
C GLN A 802 -3.66 -7.60 65.08
N GLU A 803 -4.15 -8.61 65.82
CA GLU A 803 -5.53 -9.12 65.72
C GLU A 803 -6.56 -8.07 66.19
N GLN A 804 -6.18 -7.19 67.12
CA GLN A 804 -6.98 -6.03 67.57
C GLN A 804 -7.00 -4.92 66.50
N ALA A 805 -5.86 -4.55 65.95
CA ALA A 805 -5.77 -3.53 64.89
C ALA A 805 -6.52 -3.95 63.60
N ASP A 806 -6.48 -5.24 63.24
CA ASP A 806 -7.25 -5.77 62.11
C ASP A 806 -8.77 -5.72 62.39
N LEU A 807 -9.23 -5.96 63.63
CA LEU A 807 -10.63 -5.77 64.03
C LEU A 807 -11.07 -4.31 63.98
N GLU A 808 -10.27 -3.39 64.51
CA GLU A 808 -10.56 -1.94 64.47
C GLU A 808 -10.61 -1.43 63.02
N LYS A 809 -9.74 -1.93 62.15
CA LYS A 809 -9.74 -1.62 60.71
C LYS A 809 -10.99 -2.15 60.01
N LEU A 810 -11.46 -3.36 60.32
CA LEU A 810 -12.71 -3.89 59.80
C LEU A 810 -13.93 -3.12 60.32
N ALA A 811 -13.94 -2.74 61.60
CA ALA A 811 -14.99 -1.92 62.17
C ALA A 811 -15.04 -0.52 61.52
N SER A 812 -13.88 0.12 61.31
CA SER A 812 -13.79 1.41 60.62
C SER A 812 -14.27 1.33 59.17
N ARG A 813 -13.99 0.22 58.46
CA ARG A 813 -14.54 -0.03 57.12
C ARG A 813 -16.07 -0.18 57.11
N GLN A 814 -16.62 -0.97 58.04
CA GLN A 814 -18.08 -1.14 58.19
C GLN A 814 -18.77 0.18 58.59
N GLU A 815 -18.11 1.03 59.38
CA GLU A 815 -18.59 2.36 59.79
C GLU A 815 -18.52 3.39 58.65
N GLN A 816 -17.49 3.34 57.79
CA GLN A 816 -17.42 4.11 56.54
C GLN A 816 -18.53 3.70 55.57
N GLN A 817 -18.74 2.38 55.40
CA GLN A 817 -19.78 1.84 54.54
C GLN A 817 -21.19 2.28 54.98
N ALA A 818 -21.42 2.43 56.28
CA ALA A 818 -22.69 2.93 56.82
C ALA A 818 -22.99 4.38 56.39
N GLU A 819 -21.97 5.23 56.26
CA GLU A 819 -22.14 6.59 55.73
C GLU A 819 -22.26 6.59 54.20
N ASN A 820 -21.52 5.73 53.48
CA ASN A 820 -21.67 5.56 52.02
C ASN A 820 -23.11 5.14 51.64
N PHE A 821 -23.65 4.10 52.29
CA PHE A 821 -25.00 3.60 52.05
C PHE A 821 -26.09 4.63 52.43
N LYS A 822 -25.80 5.49 53.42
CA LYS A 822 -26.64 6.63 53.79
C LYS A 822 -26.59 7.76 52.75
N SER A 823 -25.44 8.05 52.12
CA SER A 823 -25.40 8.94 50.94
C SER A 823 -26.15 8.37 49.74
N PHE A 824 -26.05 7.06 49.46
CA PHE A 824 -26.86 6.38 48.44
C PHE A 824 -28.37 6.55 48.68
N LYS A 825 -28.84 6.34 49.92
CA LYS A 825 -30.25 6.58 50.30
C LYS A 825 -30.68 8.04 50.07
N ASN A 826 -29.86 9.00 50.46
CA ASN A 826 -30.13 10.43 50.21
C ASN A 826 -30.18 10.75 48.70
N LEU A 827 -29.35 10.09 47.89
CA LEU A 827 -29.34 10.23 46.42
C LEU A 827 -30.67 9.75 45.83
N LEU A 828 -31.17 8.58 46.25
CA LEU A 828 -32.46 8.05 45.82
C LEU A 828 -33.64 8.95 46.21
N ASP A 829 -33.70 9.43 47.46
CA ASP A 829 -34.70 10.42 47.89
C ASP A 829 -34.63 11.73 47.06
N SER A 830 -33.42 12.16 46.65
CA SER A 830 -33.23 13.35 45.79
C SER A 830 -33.71 13.15 44.34
N ILE A 831 -33.63 11.92 43.82
CA ILE A 831 -34.14 11.57 42.48
C ILE A 831 -35.66 11.49 42.51
N ASN A 832 -36.25 10.83 43.51
CA ASN A 832 -37.70 10.66 43.59
C ASN A 832 -38.46 11.96 43.92
N SER A 833 -37.84 12.89 44.66
CA SER A 833 -38.44 14.19 44.96
C SER A 833 -38.54 15.14 43.75
N ASN A 834 -37.80 14.89 42.67
CA ASN A 834 -37.94 15.57 41.37
C ASN A 834 -39.01 14.89 40.48
N SER A 835 -40.15 14.55 41.07
CA SER A 835 -41.12 13.57 40.54
C SER A 835 -41.81 13.95 39.21
N GLY A 836 -41.86 15.23 38.85
CA GLY A 836 -42.68 15.78 37.75
C GLY A 836 -42.29 15.38 36.32
N ALA A 837 -41.37 14.44 36.14
CA ALA A 837 -40.95 13.93 34.82
C ALA A 837 -40.60 12.43 34.78
N LEU A 838 -40.80 11.68 35.86
CA LEU A 838 -40.57 10.22 35.89
C LEU A 838 -41.78 9.48 35.27
N THR A 839 -41.57 8.29 34.70
CA THR A 839 -42.70 7.41 34.29
C THR A 839 -43.40 6.82 35.52
N GLN A 840 -44.64 6.34 35.38
CA GLN A 840 -45.37 5.72 36.50
C GLN A 840 -44.64 4.48 37.06
N GLU A 841 -43.98 3.70 36.20
CA GLU A 841 -43.19 2.54 36.58
C GLU A 841 -41.91 2.94 37.34
N GLU A 842 -41.19 3.96 36.85
CA GLU A 842 -40.02 4.52 37.55
C GLU A 842 -40.40 5.08 38.92
N GLN A 843 -41.54 5.77 39.02
CA GLN A 843 -42.08 6.28 40.29
C GLN A 843 -42.41 5.13 41.25
N LEU A 844 -43.14 4.11 40.80
CA LEU A 844 -43.51 2.95 41.61
C LEU A 844 -42.28 2.21 42.15
N ARG A 845 -41.30 1.92 41.28
CA ARG A 845 -40.06 1.24 41.66
C ARG A 845 -39.23 2.06 42.64
N ASN A 846 -39.01 3.34 42.36
CA ASN A 846 -38.25 4.21 43.26
C ASN A 846 -38.96 4.37 44.61
N GLN A 847 -40.30 4.40 44.62
CA GLN A 847 -41.10 4.43 45.85
C GLN A 847 -41.04 3.11 46.62
N GLU A 848 -41.03 1.95 45.96
CA GLU A 848 -40.85 0.64 46.60
C GLU A 848 -39.45 0.50 47.23
N ALA A 849 -38.40 0.93 46.52
CA ALA A 849 -37.03 0.98 47.05
C ALA A 849 -36.91 1.93 48.26
N ILE A 850 -37.57 3.09 48.22
CA ILE A 850 -37.62 4.03 49.36
C ILE A 850 -38.40 3.45 50.55
N ASP A 851 -39.54 2.78 50.32
CA ASP A 851 -40.31 2.14 51.39
C ASP A 851 -39.58 0.93 51.99
N PHE A 852 -38.80 0.19 51.20
CA PHE A 852 -37.87 -0.83 51.69
C PHE A 852 -36.80 -0.19 52.59
N LEU A 853 -36.12 0.86 52.11
CA LEU A 853 -35.11 1.63 52.86
C LEU A 853 -35.66 2.42 54.07
N ARG A 854 -36.98 2.54 54.21
CA ARG A 854 -37.65 3.06 55.41
C ARG A 854 -38.00 1.96 56.41
N LYS A 855 -38.33 0.75 55.95
CA LYS A 855 -38.58 -0.43 56.79
C LYS A 855 -37.29 -1.09 57.29
N LYS A 856 -36.18 -0.93 56.58
CA LYS A 856 -34.86 -1.51 56.88
C LYS A 856 -33.83 -0.44 57.26
N THR A 857 -33.39 -0.44 58.52
CA THR A 857 -32.41 0.47 59.10
C THR A 857 -30.97 0.00 58.84
N ILE A 858 -30.60 -0.16 57.56
CA ILE A 858 -29.32 -0.74 57.14
C ILE A 858 -28.11 0.07 57.66
N PRO A 859 -28.06 1.42 57.55
CA PRO A 859 -26.95 2.20 58.11
C PRO A 859 -26.78 2.04 59.63
N GLU A 860 -27.89 1.94 60.36
CA GLU A 860 -27.88 1.77 61.81
C GLU A 860 -27.43 0.35 62.20
N GLU A 861 -27.88 -0.68 61.48
CA GLU A 861 -27.42 -2.07 61.65
C GLU A 861 -25.90 -2.18 61.38
N MET A 862 -25.38 -1.55 60.31
CA MET A 862 -23.94 -1.51 60.02
C MET A 862 -23.11 -0.89 61.16
N LYS A 863 -23.59 0.19 61.78
CA LYS A 863 -22.88 0.83 62.90
C LYS A 863 -22.87 -0.05 64.15
N GLN A 864 -23.96 -0.77 64.43
CA GLN A 864 -23.98 -1.79 65.48
C GLN A 864 -22.99 -2.93 65.18
N ILE A 865 -22.87 -3.36 63.91
CA ILE A 865 -21.87 -4.35 63.50
C ILE A 865 -20.44 -3.84 63.71
N ALA A 866 -20.16 -2.57 63.44
CA ALA A 866 -18.86 -1.94 63.73
C ALA A 866 -18.55 -1.94 65.24
N GLU A 867 -19.52 -1.67 66.10
CA GLU A 867 -19.35 -1.79 67.56
C GLU A 867 -19.14 -3.25 68.02
N LYS A 868 -19.90 -4.20 67.46
CA LYS A 868 -19.73 -5.64 67.72
C LYS A 868 -18.35 -6.16 67.28
N LEU A 869 -17.81 -5.65 66.17
CA LEU A 869 -16.44 -5.91 65.70
C LEU A 869 -15.40 -5.38 66.71
N LYS A 870 -15.54 -4.13 67.16
CA LYS A 870 -14.68 -3.53 68.23
C LYS A 870 -14.73 -4.34 69.54
N GLN A 871 -15.78 -5.13 69.77
CA GLN A 871 -15.94 -6.02 70.93
C GLN A 871 -15.57 -7.50 70.68
N ASN A 872 -15.02 -7.86 69.51
CA ASN A 872 -14.75 -9.24 69.05
C ASN A 872 -15.97 -10.18 69.07
N GLN A 873 -17.18 -9.68 68.83
CA GLN A 873 -18.40 -10.51 68.73
C GLN A 873 -18.58 -11.14 67.33
N VAL A 874 -17.47 -11.60 66.73
CA VAL A 874 -17.36 -12.00 65.31
C VAL A 874 -18.39 -13.04 64.86
N GLY A 875 -18.85 -13.94 65.74
CA GLY A 875 -19.89 -14.92 65.41
C GLY A 875 -21.28 -14.32 65.17
N GLN A 876 -21.63 -13.22 65.86
CA GLN A 876 -22.88 -12.48 65.63
C GLN A 876 -22.73 -11.51 64.45
N VAL A 877 -21.57 -10.84 64.36
CA VAL A 877 -21.19 -9.96 63.25
C VAL A 877 -21.41 -10.65 61.90
N LEU A 878 -20.93 -11.89 61.71
CA LEU A 878 -21.10 -12.61 60.44
C LEU A 878 -22.57 -12.88 60.09
N GLN A 879 -23.41 -13.20 61.08
CA GLN A 879 -24.85 -13.39 60.86
C GLN A 879 -25.56 -12.08 60.50
N ASP A 880 -25.17 -10.97 61.13
CA ASP A 880 -25.76 -9.66 60.87
C ASP A 880 -25.27 -9.08 59.52
N GLN A 881 -23.99 -9.25 59.17
CA GLN A 881 -23.44 -8.91 57.84
C GLN A 881 -24.16 -9.69 56.73
N GLN A 882 -24.42 -10.99 56.92
CA GLN A 882 -25.15 -11.80 55.94
C GLN A 882 -26.61 -11.33 55.75
N LYS A 883 -27.30 -10.89 56.82
CA LYS A 883 -28.64 -10.26 56.71
C LYS A 883 -28.58 -8.93 55.95
N ILE A 884 -27.55 -8.13 56.19
CA ILE A 884 -27.34 -6.87 55.46
C ILE A 884 -27.09 -7.15 53.98
N GLN A 885 -26.19 -8.09 53.64
CA GLN A 885 -25.91 -8.50 52.26
C GLN A 885 -27.20 -8.95 51.56
N GLN A 886 -28.00 -9.81 52.19
CA GLN A 886 -29.31 -10.23 51.68
C GLN A 886 -30.28 -9.04 51.50
N SER A 887 -30.28 -8.07 52.42
CA SER A 887 -31.14 -6.88 52.29
C SER A 887 -30.70 -5.93 51.18
N MET A 888 -29.40 -5.85 50.88
CA MET A 888 -28.90 -5.12 49.71
C MET A 888 -29.22 -5.86 48.41
N GLN A 889 -29.10 -7.20 48.39
CA GLN A 889 -29.48 -8.02 47.23
C GLN A 889 -30.96 -7.85 46.90
N LEU A 890 -31.86 -7.94 47.89
CA LEU A 890 -33.29 -7.66 47.71
C LEU A 890 -33.58 -6.23 47.25
N LEU A 891 -32.76 -5.25 47.68
CA LEU A 891 -32.86 -3.88 47.18
C LEU A 891 -32.37 -3.76 45.73
N LYS A 892 -31.34 -4.54 45.36
CA LYS A 892 -30.84 -4.60 43.98
C LYS A 892 -31.85 -5.27 43.06
N ASP A 893 -32.52 -6.32 43.52
CA ASP A 893 -33.62 -6.98 42.81
C ASP A 893 -34.74 -5.97 42.45
N ILE A 894 -35.07 -5.04 43.34
CA ILE A 894 -36.06 -3.97 43.07
C ILE A 894 -35.61 -3.06 41.91
N PHE A 895 -34.30 -2.87 41.69
CA PHE A 895 -33.80 -2.07 40.56
C PHE A 895 -33.57 -2.89 39.27
N ASP A 896 -33.05 -4.11 39.39
CA ASP A 896 -32.71 -4.99 38.27
C ASP A 896 -33.94 -5.52 37.51
N HIS A 897 -35.08 -5.73 38.18
CA HIS A 897 -36.31 -6.27 37.56
C HIS A 897 -37.08 -5.21 36.74
N GLN A 898 -36.45 -4.63 35.73
CA GLN A 898 -37.11 -3.83 34.71
C GLN A 898 -37.33 -4.66 33.43
N SER A 899 -38.60 -4.81 33.03
CA SER A 899 -39.06 -5.33 31.73
C SER A 899 -39.11 -6.85 31.47
N THR A 900 -39.06 -7.70 32.51
CA THR A 900 -39.63 -9.06 32.45
C THR A 900 -40.48 -9.33 33.68
N GLY A 901 -41.52 -10.16 33.55
CA GLY A 901 -42.36 -10.54 34.69
C GLY A 901 -41.53 -11.21 35.79
N SER A 902 -42.02 -11.18 37.05
CA SER A 902 -41.42 -11.97 38.14
C SER A 902 -41.14 -13.37 37.64
N SER A 903 -39.91 -13.87 37.76
CA SER A 903 -39.53 -15.18 37.21
C SER A 903 -40.56 -16.23 37.64
N PRO A 904 -40.99 -17.14 36.76
CA PRO A 904 -42.24 -17.86 36.99
C PRO A 904 -42.25 -18.66 38.30
N ASP A 905 -41.10 -19.09 38.83
CA ASP A 905 -40.95 -19.62 40.20
C ASP A 905 -41.32 -18.63 41.32
N GLN A 906 -40.89 -17.38 41.22
CA GLN A 906 -41.27 -16.32 42.16
C GLN A 906 -42.75 -15.97 42.01
N LEU A 907 -43.26 -15.93 40.78
CA LEU A 907 -44.68 -15.67 40.51
C LEU A 907 -45.54 -16.79 41.13
N LEU A 908 -45.16 -18.05 40.89
CA LEU A 908 -45.76 -19.25 41.48
C LEU A 908 -45.74 -19.23 43.02
N LYS A 909 -44.61 -18.85 43.63
CA LYS A 909 -44.51 -18.69 45.10
C LYS A 909 -45.43 -17.59 45.62
N LYS A 910 -45.54 -16.45 44.90
CA LYS A 910 -46.47 -15.35 45.25
C LYS A 910 -47.94 -15.77 45.08
N ILE A 911 -48.28 -16.55 44.04
CA ILE A 911 -49.62 -17.13 43.87
C ILE A 911 -49.95 -18.09 45.01
N LYS A 912 -49.07 -19.04 45.34
CA LYS A 912 -49.29 -20.01 46.44
C LYS A 912 -49.50 -19.33 47.80
N LEU A 913 -48.80 -18.22 48.07
CA LEU A 913 -49.06 -17.38 49.25
C LEU A 913 -50.42 -16.68 49.16
N SER A 914 -50.79 -16.12 48.00
CA SER A 914 -52.09 -15.47 47.82
C SER A 914 -53.28 -16.44 47.92
N GLU A 915 -53.12 -17.69 47.47
CA GLU A 915 -54.11 -18.77 47.62
C GLU A 915 -54.37 -19.07 49.11
N GLN A 916 -53.30 -19.08 49.93
CA GLN A 916 -53.39 -19.22 51.38
C GLN A 916 -54.07 -18.01 52.05
N GLU A 917 -53.68 -16.78 51.69
CA GLU A 917 -54.29 -15.55 52.22
C GLU A 917 -55.78 -15.45 51.87
N LEU A 918 -56.16 -15.77 50.64
CA LEU A 918 -57.57 -15.83 50.21
C LEU A 918 -58.36 -16.89 50.98
N SER A 919 -57.77 -18.08 51.20
CA SER A 919 -58.43 -19.14 51.97
C SER A 919 -58.74 -18.70 53.41
N PHE A 920 -57.83 -17.95 54.03
CA PHE A 920 -58.03 -17.36 55.36
C PHE A 920 -59.13 -16.29 55.34
N LEU A 921 -59.14 -15.38 54.36
CA LEU A 921 -60.18 -14.34 54.23
C LEU A 921 -61.57 -14.95 53.99
N LYS A 922 -61.68 -15.98 53.14
CA LYS A 922 -62.90 -16.76 52.94
C LYS A 922 -63.36 -17.43 54.24
N GLN A 923 -62.43 -18.01 55.01
CA GLN A 923 -62.73 -18.59 56.32
C GLN A 923 -63.18 -17.53 57.34
N GLN A 924 -62.64 -16.31 57.30
CA GLN A 924 -63.12 -15.20 58.13
C GLN A 924 -64.57 -14.80 57.76
N GLN A 925 -64.87 -14.61 56.48
CA GLN A 925 -66.22 -14.31 55.99
C GLN A 925 -67.24 -15.41 56.37
N GLN A 926 -66.86 -16.68 56.25
CA GLN A 926 -67.72 -17.82 56.61
C GLN A 926 -67.96 -17.92 58.12
N ASN A 927 -67.00 -17.48 58.95
CA ASN A 927 -67.21 -17.31 60.38
C ASN A 927 -68.19 -16.18 60.70
N VAL A 928 -68.19 -15.07 59.95
CA VAL A 928 -69.18 -13.99 60.12
C VAL A 928 -70.60 -14.49 59.78
N LEU A 929 -70.77 -15.24 58.69
CA LEU A 929 -72.05 -15.90 58.35
C LEU A 929 -72.58 -16.77 59.51
N GLN A 930 -71.72 -17.60 60.10
CA GLN A 930 -72.11 -18.41 61.27
C GLN A 930 -72.46 -17.55 62.50
N LYS A 931 -71.75 -16.45 62.75
CA LYS A 931 -72.06 -15.53 63.86
C LYS A 931 -73.39 -14.81 63.64
N LEU A 932 -73.70 -14.40 62.41
CA LEU A 932 -74.97 -13.77 62.03
C LEU A 932 -76.15 -14.74 62.24
N GLN A 933 -76.05 -15.98 61.74
CA GLN A 933 -77.07 -17.01 62.00
C GLN A 933 -77.27 -17.27 63.51
N LYS A 934 -76.18 -17.30 64.30
CA LYS A 934 -76.22 -17.41 65.79
C LYS A 934 -76.70 -16.11 66.49
N ALA A 935 -76.80 -14.99 65.78
CA ALA A 935 -77.40 -13.74 66.28
C ALA A 935 -78.90 -13.67 65.98
N ALA A 936 -79.31 -14.04 64.76
CA ALA A 936 -80.72 -14.11 64.33
C ALA A 936 -81.55 -15.02 65.25
N ASN A 937 -81.00 -16.16 65.67
CA ASN A 937 -81.65 -17.12 66.57
C ASN A 937 -81.69 -16.68 68.06
N SER A 938 -81.35 -15.43 68.42
CA SER A 938 -81.27 -15.00 69.83
C SER A 938 -82.35 -13.99 70.24
N SER A 939 -83.30 -14.45 71.07
CA SER A 939 -84.57 -13.79 71.44
C SER A 939 -84.48 -12.51 72.30
N ASN A 940 -83.36 -11.78 72.29
CA ASN A 940 -83.11 -10.66 73.20
C ASN A 940 -82.49 -9.46 72.48
N GLN A 941 -83.33 -8.47 72.15
CA GLN A 941 -83.02 -7.38 71.20
C GLN A 941 -81.78 -6.55 71.56
N THR A 942 -81.51 -6.30 72.84
CA THR A 942 -80.33 -5.52 73.27
C THR A 942 -79.02 -6.26 72.98
N LYS A 943 -78.97 -7.55 73.31
CA LYS A 943 -77.83 -8.43 72.98
C LYS A 943 -77.71 -8.72 71.49
N LEU A 944 -78.78 -8.55 70.71
CA LEU A 944 -78.75 -8.67 69.26
C LEU A 944 -78.06 -7.44 68.63
N LYS A 945 -78.41 -6.22 69.04
CA LYS A 945 -77.72 -4.99 68.60
C LYS A 945 -76.22 -5.00 68.92
N GLU A 946 -75.85 -5.35 70.15
CA GLU A 946 -74.44 -5.41 70.58
C GLU A 946 -73.61 -6.47 69.82
N LYS A 947 -74.27 -7.50 69.25
CA LYS A 947 -73.62 -8.44 68.32
C LYS A 947 -73.47 -7.83 66.92
N LEU A 948 -74.49 -7.18 66.39
CA LEU A 948 -74.44 -6.56 65.05
C LEU A 948 -73.35 -5.48 64.96
N GLU A 949 -73.21 -4.61 65.97
CA GLU A 949 -72.12 -3.62 66.02
C GLU A 949 -70.72 -4.23 65.99
N LYS A 950 -70.56 -5.48 66.47
CA LYS A 950 -69.29 -6.21 66.42
C LYS A 950 -69.09 -6.86 65.06
N LEU A 951 -70.15 -7.40 64.44
CA LEU A 951 -70.09 -7.96 63.09
C LEU A 951 -69.80 -6.88 62.04
N ILE A 952 -70.41 -5.69 62.15
CA ILE A 952 -70.11 -4.56 61.26
C ILE A 952 -68.63 -4.16 61.34
N LYS A 953 -67.99 -4.23 62.52
CA LYS A 953 -66.55 -3.98 62.68
C LYS A 953 -65.67 -5.08 62.10
N GLU A 954 -66.08 -6.34 62.24
CA GLU A 954 -65.39 -7.48 61.61
C GLU A 954 -65.47 -7.41 60.07
N GLU A 955 -66.63 -7.05 59.51
CA GLU A 955 -66.82 -6.79 58.07
C GLU A 955 -65.97 -5.61 57.59
N GLN A 956 -65.96 -4.47 58.30
CA GLN A 956 -65.12 -3.31 57.96
C GLN A 956 -63.62 -3.65 57.94
N GLU A 957 -63.15 -4.47 58.87
CA GLU A 957 -61.75 -4.95 58.89
C GLU A 957 -61.47 -5.89 57.70
N LEU A 958 -62.39 -6.81 57.39
CA LEU A 958 -62.27 -7.73 56.26
C LEU A 958 -62.31 -6.99 54.91
N ARG A 959 -63.15 -5.97 54.79
CA ARG A 959 -63.25 -5.06 53.63
C ARG A 959 -61.94 -4.31 53.38
N GLN A 960 -61.22 -3.92 54.43
CA GLN A 960 -59.88 -3.32 54.30
C GLN A 960 -58.83 -4.35 53.85
N LYS A 961 -58.85 -5.57 54.41
CA LYS A 961 -57.94 -6.65 53.98
C LYS A 961 -58.18 -7.06 52.53
N LEU A 962 -59.43 -7.26 52.11
CA LEU A 962 -59.79 -7.51 50.71
C LEU A 962 -59.33 -6.37 49.78
N LYS A 963 -59.33 -5.11 50.24
CA LYS A 963 -58.79 -3.99 49.44
C LYS A 963 -57.28 -4.08 49.26
N GLN A 964 -56.55 -4.45 50.30
CA GLN A 964 -55.10 -4.66 50.23
C GLN A 964 -54.77 -5.87 49.34
N PHE A 965 -55.53 -6.96 49.47
CA PHE A 965 -55.40 -8.16 48.66
C PHE A 965 -55.73 -7.92 47.18
N GLU A 966 -56.80 -7.16 46.86
CA GLU A 966 -57.12 -6.70 45.50
C GLU A 966 -55.94 -5.93 44.88
N GLN A 967 -55.31 -5.04 45.65
CA GLN A 967 -54.13 -4.29 45.20
C GLN A 967 -52.88 -5.18 45.04
N GLN A 968 -52.74 -6.22 45.85
CA GLN A 968 -51.67 -7.21 45.75
C GLN A 968 -51.82 -8.06 44.48
N LEU A 969 -53.03 -8.58 44.19
CA LEU A 969 -53.31 -9.32 42.95
C LEU A 969 -53.09 -8.45 41.71
N LYS A 970 -53.54 -7.18 41.71
CA LYS A 970 -53.31 -6.24 40.60
C LYS A 970 -51.82 -5.94 40.36
N ARG A 971 -50.98 -5.95 41.40
CA ARG A 971 -49.52 -5.84 41.27
C ARG A 971 -48.85 -7.10 40.71
N LEU A 972 -49.49 -8.27 40.84
CA LEU A 972 -49.05 -9.54 40.27
C LEU A 972 -49.58 -9.76 38.84
N SER A 973 -50.16 -8.74 38.21
CA SER A 973 -50.91 -8.77 36.94
C SER A 973 -52.10 -9.75 36.87
N LEU A 974 -52.58 -10.22 38.03
CA LEU A 974 -53.72 -11.15 38.19
C LEU A 974 -55.05 -10.36 38.10
N GLN A 975 -55.44 -9.99 36.88
CA GLN A 975 -56.55 -9.06 36.64
C GLN A 975 -57.94 -9.67 36.81
N GLN A 976 -58.13 -10.97 36.53
CA GLN A 976 -59.44 -11.63 36.63
C GLN A 976 -59.76 -11.96 38.09
N GLU A 977 -58.77 -12.54 38.76
CA GLU A 977 -58.75 -12.87 40.18
C GLU A 977 -59.00 -11.63 41.04
N ALA A 978 -58.36 -10.51 40.69
CA ALA A 978 -58.61 -9.23 41.35
C ALA A 978 -59.99 -8.63 41.07
N GLN A 979 -60.63 -8.94 39.93
CA GLN A 979 -62.02 -8.54 39.68
C GLN A 979 -62.99 -9.36 40.56
N SER A 980 -62.75 -10.65 40.74
CA SER A 980 -63.53 -11.51 41.64
C SER A 980 -63.39 -11.07 43.11
N VAL A 981 -62.18 -10.76 43.57
CA VAL A 981 -61.96 -10.12 44.90
C VAL A 981 -62.63 -8.73 45.00
N GLN A 982 -62.61 -7.94 43.93
CA GLN A 982 -63.27 -6.63 43.88
C GLN A 982 -64.81 -6.75 43.94
N ARG A 983 -65.41 -7.80 43.36
CA ARG A 983 -66.85 -8.10 43.49
C ARG A 983 -67.22 -8.40 44.94
N ALA A 984 -66.52 -9.33 45.59
CA ALA A 984 -66.70 -9.64 47.02
C ALA A 984 -66.59 -8.37 47.88
N ARG A 985 -65.51 -7.59 47.72
CA ARG A 985 -65.29 -6.33 48.47
C ARG A 985 -66.38 -5.28 48.24
N ASN A 986 -67.08 -5.31 47.11
CA ASN A 986 -68.21 -4.43 46.85
C ASN A 986 -69.49 -4.96 47.52
N ARG A 987 -69.71 -6.29 47.55
CA ARG A 987 -70.78 -6.92 48.34
C ARG A 987 -70.66 -6.66 49.85
N LEU A 988 -69.44 -6.63 50.42
CA LEU A 988 -69.23 -6.18 51.81
C LEU A 988 -69.82 -4.78 52.11
N SER A 989 -69.77 -3.84 51.16
CA SER A 989 -70.39 -2.53 51.37
C SER A 989 -71.92 -2.57 51.42
N ARG A 990 -72.55 -3.62 50.91
CA ARG A 990 -73.99 -3.86 50.97
C ARG A 990 -74.35 -4.64 52.24
N ILE A 991 -73.50 -5.60 52.64
CA ILE A 991 -73.59 -6.31 53.92
C ILE A 991 -73.56 -5.31 55.09
N GLU A 992 -72.60 -4.38 55.09
CA GLU A 992 -72.54 -3.27 56.06
C GLU A 992 -73.86 -2.49 56.13
N ASN A 993 -74.38 -2.02 54.99
CA ASN A 993 -75.65 -1.28 54.91
C ASN A 993 -76.86 -2.11 55.41
N ALA A 994 -76.94 -3.39 55.05
CA ALA A 994 -78.04 -4.28 55.45
C ALA A 994 -78.00 -4.59 56.96
N LEU A 995 -76.81 -4.75 57.54
CA LEU A 995 -76.61 -4.92 58.98
C LEU A 995 -76.96 -3.64 59.76
N GLU A 996 -76.62 -2.45 59.24
CA GLU A 996 -77.01 -1.16 59.84
C GLU A 996 -78.53 -0.93 59.79
N GLN A 997 -79.19 -1.31 58.69
CA GLN A 997 -80.65 -1.27 58.56
C GLN A 997 -81.36 -2.39 59.35
N GLY A 998 -80.61 -3.38 59.85
CA GLY A 998 -81.13 -4.53 60.58
C GLY A 998 -81.82 -5.59 59.71
N ASN A 999 -81.69 -5.54 58.38
CA ASN A 999 -82.24 -6.57 57.50
C ASN A 999 -81.29 -7.78 57.45
N LEU A 1000 -81.55 -8.75 58.31
CA LEU A 1000 -80.75 -9.96 58.45
C LEU A 1000 -80.84 -10.90 57.23
N GLN A 1001 -81.91 -10.81 56.41
CA GLN A 1001 -82.08 -11.70 55.25
C GLN A 1001 -81.17 -11.24 54.10
N ASP A 1002 -81.27 -9.99 53.68
CA ASP A 1002 -80.41 -9.39 52.65
C ASP A 1002 -78.92 -9.49 53.04
N ALA A 1003 -78.61 -9.29 54.32
CA ALA A 1003 -77.25 -9.49 54.83
C ALA A 1003 -76.77 -10.95 54.70
N THR A 1004 -77.63 -11.95 54.92
CA THR A 1004 -77.23 -13.35 54.70
C THR A 1004 -77.03 -13.69 53.23
N THR A 1005 -77.86 -13.18 52.31
CA THR A 1005 -77.71 -13.45 50.88
C THR A 1005 -76.45 -12.79 50.32
N GLU A 1006 -76.18 -11.53 50.63
CA GLU A 1006 -74.97 -10.84 50.17
C GLU A 1006 -73.67 -11.47 50.76
N ILE A 1007 -73.71 -12.04 51.98
CA ILE A 1007 -72.56 -12.82 52.52
C ILE A 1007 -72.38 -14.14 51.77
N GLN A 1008 -73.45 -14.84 51.39
CA GLN A 1008 -73.34 -16.05 50.57
C GLN A 1008 -72.75 -15.73 49.20
N GLU A 1009 -73.29 -14.72 48.51
CA GLU A 1009 -72.78 -14.29 47.21
C GLU A 1009 -71.33 -13.75 47.28
N SER A 1010 -70.93 -13.14 48.41
CA SER A 1010 -69.54 -12.74 48.68
C SER A 1010 -68.62 -13.96 48.87
N LEU A 1011 -69.09 -15.03 49.51
CA LEU A 1011 -68.36 -16.29 49.61
C LEU A 1011 -68.20 -16.98 48.26
N ASP A 1012 -69.19 -16.88 47.38
CA ASP A 1012 -69.14 -17.40 46.01
C ASP A 1012 -68.13 -16.62 45.13
N ASP A 1013 -68.11 -15.27 45.21
CA ASP A 1013 -67.07 -14.46 44.56
C ASP A 1013 -65.65 -14.81 45.06
N LEU A 1014 -65.48 -15.06 46.36
CA LEU A 1014 -64.20 -15.48 46.95
C LEU A 1014 -63.81 -16.92 46.59
N GLU A 1015 -64.79 -17.82 46.38
CA GLU A 1015 -64.53 -19.15 45.84
C GLU A 1015 -64.15 -19.10 44.36
N GLN A 1016 -64.81 -18.24 43.58
CA GLN A 1016 -64.47 -18.02 42.17
C GLN A 1016 -63.03 -17.49 42.04
N ALA A 1017 -62.65 -16.48 42.85
CA ALA A 1017 -61.26 -15.99 42.92
C ALA A 1017 -60.26 -17.10 43.30
N GLN A 1018 -60.67 -18.06 44.14
CA GLN A 1018 -59.82 -19.19 44.55
C GLN A 1018 -59.62 -20.19 43.40
N ARG A 1019 -60.67 -20.46 42.62
CA ARG A 1019 -60.60 -21.33 41.42
C ARG A 1019 -59.75 -20.68 40.32
N GLU A 1020 -59.92 -19.38 40.09
CA GLU A 1020 -59.15 -18.61 39.12
C GLU A 1020 -57.65 -18.60 39.48
N LEU A 1021 -57.29 -18.33 40.75
CA LEU A 1021 -55.91 -18.45 41.24
C LEU A 1021 -55.34 -19.87 41.11
N ALA A 1022 -56.14 -20.91 41.40
CA ALA A 1022 -55.69 -22.30 41.28
C ALA A 1022 -55.45 -22.71 39.84
N SER A 1023 -56.27 -22.25 38.89
CA SER A 1023 -56.02 -22.41 37.45
C SER A 1023 -54.73 -21.69 37.05
N ARG A 1024 -54.60 -20.40 37.39
CA ARG A 1024 -53.43 -19.59 37.03
C ARG A 1024 -52.12 -20.15 37.62
N ARG A 1025 -52.19 -20.78 38.78
CA ARG A 1025 -51.09 -21.54 39.37
C ARG A 1025 -50.68 -22.71 38.47
N LYS A 1026 -51.64 -23.50 38.01
CA LYS A 1026 -51.44 -24.66 37.12
C LYS A 1026 -50.83 -24.23 35.78
N ASP A 1027 -51.37 -23.20 35.12
CA ASP A 1027 -50.82 -22.64 33.87
C ASP A 1027 -49.30 -22.36 34.01
N ILE A 1028 -48.91 -21.79 35.14
CA ILE A 1028 -47.53 -21.38 35.42
C ILE A 1028 -46.66 -22.58 35.78
N GLU A 1029 -47.16 -23.52 36.59
CA GLU A 1029 -46.49 -24.81 36.87
C GLU A 1029 -46.22 -25.62 35.58
N GLU A 1030 -47.13 -25.58 34.61
CA GLU A 1030 -46.98 -26.24 33.30
C GLU A 1030 -46.04 -25.48 32.36
N SER A 1031 -46.07 -24.15 32.35
CA SER A 1031 -45.12 -23.32 31.60
C SER A 1031 -43.67 -23.49 32.08
N LEU A 1032 -43.45 -23.58 33.39
CA LEU A 1032 -42.15 -23.90 34.01
C LEU A 1032 -41.63 -25.27 33.58
N ALA A 1033 -42.49 -26.30 33.62
CA ALA A 1033 -42.13 -27.64 33.16
C ALA A 1033 -41.76 -27.65 31.66
N PHE A 1034 -42.42 -26.85 30.83
CA PHE A 1034 -42.06 -26.70 29.42
C PHE A 1034 -40.69 -26.02 29.22
N GLU A 1035 -40.44 -24.90 29.92
CA GLU A 1035 -39.17 -24.15 29.83
C GLU A 1035 -37.97 -24.99 30.34
N ALA A 1036 -38.15 -25.73 31.44
CA ALA A 1036 -37.16 -26.67 31.95
C ALA A 1036 -36.84 -27.78 30.93
N LEU A 1037 -37.86 -28.38 30.30
CA LEU A 1037 -37.69 -29.39 29.25
C LEU A 1037 -37.03 -28.88 27.96
N GLU A 1038 -36.96 -27.56 27.75
CA GLU A 1038 -36.23 -26.96 26.63
C GLU A 1038 -34.76 -26.68 26.98
N LYS A 1039 -34.47 -26.12 28.17
CA LYS A 1039 -33.10 -25.94 28.68
C LYS A 1039 -32.33 -27.27 28.74
N LEU A 1040 -33.02 -28.30 29.24
CA LEU A 1040 -32.52 -29.65 29.45
C LEU A 1040 -31.90 -30.29 28.19
N ASP A 1041 -32.40 -29.98 26.99
CA ASP A 1041 -31.78 -30.45 25.74
C ASP A 1041 -30.33 -29.93 25.59
N SER A 1042 -30.12 -28.64 25.86
CA SER A 1042 -28.80 -28.02 25.81
C SER A 1042 -27.87 -28.51 26.92
N GLU A 1043 -28.43 -28.83 28.10
CA GLU A 1043 -27.69 -29.27 29.26
C GLU A 1043 -27.28 -30.74 29.16
N ILE A 1044 -28.15 -31.62 28.64
CA ILE A 1044 -27.77 -33.00 28.26
C ILE A 1044 -26.71 -32.98 27.16
N LYS A 1045 -26.83 -32.12 26.15
CA LYS A 1045 -25.81 -31.95 25.08
C LYS A 1045 -24.46 -31.47 25.65
N ASN A 1046 -24.46 -30.65 26.70
CA ASN A 1046 -23.25 -30.23 27.43
C ASN A 1046 -22.66 -31.37 28.30
N LEU A 1047 -23.47 -32.05 29.11
CA LEU A 1047 -23.06 -33.20 29.91
C LEU A 1047 -22.46 -34.32 29.05
N LEU A 1048 -23.14 -34.69 27.97
CA LEU A 1048 -22.69 -35.72 27.02
C LEU A 1048 -21.31 -35.38 26.43
N LYS A 1049 -21.11 -34.13 25.98
CA LYS A 1049 -19.83 -33.66 25.43
C LYS A 1049 -18.70 -33.72 26.46
N ARG A 1050 -19.00 -33.43 27.73
CA ARG A 1050 -18.02 -33.54 28.84
C ARG A 1050 -17.74 -35.01 29.19
N GLN A 1051 -18.76 -35.87 29.25
CA GLN A 1051 -18.61 -37.31 29.46
C GLN A 1051 -17.74 -37.95 28.38
N GLU A 1052 -17.90 -37.55 27.11
CA GLU A 1052 -17.04 -37.99 26.02
C GLU A 1052 -15.58 -37.58 26.22
N ALA A 1053 -15.32 -36.37 26.71
CA ALA A 1053 -13.96 -35.93 27.03
C ALA A 1053 -13.34 -36.72 28.21
N VAL A 1054 -14.14 -37.04 29.24
CA VAL A 1054 -13.73 -37.92 30.36
C VAL A 1054 -13.34 -39.30 29.81
N ILE A 1055 -14.22 -39.96 29.05
CA ILE A 1055 -13.98 -41.32 28.51
C ILE A 1055 -12.67 -41.38 27.70
N GLN A 1056 -12.38 -40.37 26.88
CA GLN A 1056 -11.13 -40.34 26.10
C GLN A 1056 -9.88 -40.21 26.98
N GLU A 1057 -9.93 -39.39 28.04
CA GLU A 1057 -8.82 -39.25 28.97
C GLU A 1057 -8.67 -40.48 29.90
N THR A 1058 -9.77 -41.13 30.32
CA THR A 1058 -9.74 -42.41 31.05
C THR A 1058 -9.11 -43.52 30.20
N ILE A 1059 -9.49 -43.64 28.91
CA ILE A 1059 -8.83 -44.56 27.95
C ILE A 1059 -7.33 -44.27 27.89
N ARG A 1060 -6.95 -43.00 27.68
CA ARG A 1060 -5.54 -42.60 27.52
C ARG A 1060 -4.72 -42.86 28.79
N LEU A 1061 -5.29 -42.62 29.97
CA LEU A 1061 -4.64 -42.92 31.24
C LEU A 1061 -4.50 -44.42 31.46
N GLU A 1062 -5.49 -45.23 31.09
CA GLU A 1062 -5.45 -46.69 31.20
C GLU A 1062 -4.41 -47.34 30.28
N GLU A 1063 -4.30 -46.92 29.01
CA GLU A 1063 -3.24 -47.37 28.09
C GLU A 1063 -1.83 -47.08 28.65
N ILE A 1064 -1.67 -45.92 29.30
CA ILE A 1064 -0.41 -45.52 29.94
C ILE A 1064 -0.17 -46.32 31.23
N ARG A 1065 -1.23 -46.67 31.98
CA ARG A 1065 -1.16 -47.54 33.17
C ARG A 1065 -0.71 -48.95 32.77
N LEU A 1066 -1.32 -49.53 31.74
CA LEU A 1066 -1.00 -50.86 31.22
C LEU A 1066 0.43 -50.95 30.65
N SER A 1067 0.89 -49.90 29.95
CA SER A 1067 2.23 -49.88 29.34
C SER A 1067 3.39 -49.55 30.31
N ARG A 1068 3.13 -48.92 31.47
CA ARG A 1068 4.19 -48.51 32.42
C ARG A 1068 4.06 -49.05 33.84
N GLY A 1069 2.90 -49.56 34.24
CA GLY A 1069 2.63 -50.12 35.57
C GLY A 1069 2.72 -49.15 36.75
N ARG A 1070 3.09 -47.88 36.54
CA ARG A 1070 3.23 -46.85 37.59
C ARG A 1070 2.85 -45.46 37.07
N TRP A 1071 2.06 -44.75 37.85
CA TRP A 1071 1.68 -43.36 37.59
C TRP A 1071 2.85 -42.38 37.81
N SER A 1072 3.03 -41.43 36.89
CA SER A 1072 3.91 -40.27 37.07
C SER A 1072 3.21 -39.11 37.78
N ARG A 1073 3.98 -38.14 38.30
CA ARG A 1073 3.44 -36.95 38.99
C ARG A 1073 2.51 -36.10 38.10
N GLY A 1074 2.72 -36.11 36.77
CA GLY A 1074 1.83 -35.48 35.80
C GLY A 1074 0.51 -36.24 35.64
N GLN A 1075 0.56 -37.56 35.49
CA GLN A 1075 -0.65 -38.39 35.39
C GLN A 1075 -1.49 -38.39 36.67
N LEU A 1076 -0.86 -38.30 37.85
CA LEU A 1076 -1.60 -38.11 39.11
C LEU A 1076 -2.32 -36.74 39.17
N LYS A 1077 -1.85 -35.72 38.44
CA LYS A 1077 -2.59 -34.46 38.25
C LYS A 1077 -3.75 -34.66 37.28
N SER A 1078 -3.51 -35.29 36.12
CA SER A 1078 -4.57 -35.60 35.13
C SER A 1078 -5.71 -36.43 35.74
N LEU A 1079 -5.38 -37.50 36.46
CA LEU A 1079 -6.34 -38.38 37.12
C LEU A 1079 -7.12 -37.63 38.22
N LYS A 1080 -6.47 -36.74 38.99
CA LYS A 1080 -7.17 -35.89 39.95
C LYS A 1080 -8.13 -34.92 39.25
N GLN A 1081 -7.69 -34.28 38.16
CA GLN A 1081 -8.53 -33.37 37.38
C GLN A 1081 -9.72 -34.10 36.72
N LEU A 1082 -9.55 -35.35 36.31
CA LEU A 1082 -10.60 -36.19 35.76
C LEU A 1082 -11.61 -36.62 36.85
N PHE A 1083 -11.14 -36.98 38.05
CA PHE A 1083 -12.01 -37.17 39.23
C PHE A 1083 -12.80 -35.91 39.57
N GLU A 1084 -12.16 -34.73 39.57
CA GLU A 1084 -12.84 -33.44 39.79
C GLU A 1084 -13.87 -33.14 38.68
N THR A 1085 -13.58 -33.50 37.43
CA THR A 1085 -14.51 -33.34 36.30
C THR A 1085 -15.74 -34.25 36.44
N GLU A 1086 -15.57 -35.53 36.81
CA GLU A 1086 -16.72 -36.42 37.05
C GLU A 1086 -17.50 -36.03 38.30
N GLN A 1087 -16.85 -35.46 39.32
CA GLN A 1087 -17.57 -34.92 40.49
C GLN A 1087 -18.40 -33.67 40.12
N GLU A 1088 -17.92 -32.82 39.20
CA GLU A 1088 -18.72 -31.74 38.61
C GLU A 1088 -19.91 -32.30 37.81
N LEU A 1089 -19.71 -33.32 36.96
CA LEU A 1089 -20.80 -33.96 36.19
C LEU A 1089 -21.83 -34.64 37.08
N GLN A 1090 -21.41 -35.30 38.15
CA GLN A 1090 -22.28 -35.86 39.18
C GLN A 1090 -23.13 -34.76 39.84
N SER A 1091 -22.51 -33.63 40.22
CA SER A 1091 -23.25 -32.53 40.87
C SER A 1091 -24.25 -31.83 39.95
N LEU A 1092 -23.93 -31.70 38.65
CA LEU A 1092 -24.84 -31.16 37.64
C LEU A 1092 -25.98 -32.14 37.32
N ALA A 1093 -25.72 -33.45 37.27
CA ALA A 1093 -26.78 -34.45 37.12
C ALA A 1093 -27.74 -34.43 38.32
N ILE A 1094 -27.21 -34.22 39.54
CA ILE A 1094 -28.02 -34.07 40.77
C ILE A 1094 -28.89 -32.81 40.74
N SER A 1095 -28.38 -31.64 40.29
CA SER A 1095 -29.22 -30.44 40.19
C SER A 1095 -30.35 -30.63 39.17
N LEU A 1096 -30.03 -31.15 37.97
CA LEU A 1096 -31.04 -31.43 36.95
C LEU A 1096 -32.09 -32.44 37.43
N ALA A 1097 -31.73 -33.44 38.23
CA ALA A 1097 -32.71 -34.37 38.82
C ALA A 1097 -33.69 -33.69 39.79
N LEU A 1098 -33.24 -32.67 40.54
CA LEU A 1098 -34.06 -31.89 41.46
C LEU A 1098 -34.94 -30.87 40.73
N ASP A 1099 -34.42 -30.22 39.70
CA ASP A 1099 -35.17 -29.27 38.87
C ASP A 1099 -36.30 -29.96 38.05
N LEU A 1100 -36.34 -31.30 38.05
CA LEU A 1100 -37.29 -32.14 37.31
C LEU A 1100 -38.34 -32.85 38.19
N GLU A 1101 -38.59 -32.38 39.43
CA GLU A 1101 -39.68 -32.92 40.29
C GLU A 1101 -41.05 -32.98 39.58
N ALA A 1102 -41.33 -32.07 38.64
CA ALA A 1102 -42.57 -32.07 37.85
C ALA A 1102 -42.66 -33.19 36.79
N ALA A 1103 -41.52 -33.81 36.41
CA ALA A 1103 -41.39 -34.78 35.33
C ALA A 1103 -40.74 -36.09 35.83
N PRO A 1104 -41.44 -36.89 36.66
CA PRO A 1104 -40.82 -37.92 37.50
C PRO A 1104 -40.12 -39.06 36.72
N VAL A 1105 -40.52 -39.33 35.47
CA VAL A 1105 -39.81 -40.30 34.59
C VAL A 1105 -38.42 -39.79 34.19
N PHE A 1106 -38.27 -38.49 33.96
CA PHE A 1106 -36.97 -37.88 33.67
C PHE A 1106 -36.10 -37.84 34.93
N ALA A 1107 -36.66 -37.49 36.09
CA ALA A 1107 -35.94 -37.52 37.37
C ALA A 1107 -35.38 -38.93 37.67
N LEU A 1108 -36.15 -40.00 37.46
CA LEU A 1108 -35.64 -41.38 37.62
C LEU A 1108 -34.55 -41.74 36.59
N ALA A 1109 -34.65 -41.26 35.35
CA ALA A 1109 -33.61 -41.49 34.34
C ALA A 1109 -32.30 -40.76 34.71
N PHE A 1110 -32.37 -39.55 35.25
CA PHE A 1110 -31.21 -38.84 35.79
C PHE A 1110 -30.67 -39.51 37.06
N GLN A 1111 -31.51 -40.02 37.97
CA GLN A 1111 -31.04 -40.81 39.11
C GLN A 1111 -30.19 -42.01 38.65
N LYS A 1112 -30.60 -42.70 37.58
CA LYS A 1112 -29.82 -43.82 37.00
C LYS A 1112 -28.51 -43.40 36.31
N ILE A 1113 -28.37 -42.12 35.96
CA ILE A 1113 -27.10 -41.52 35.53
C ILE A 1113 -26.23 -41.18 36.76
N ILE A 1114 -26.83 -40.60 37.81
CA ILE A 1114 -26.15 -40.27 39.08
C ILE A 1114 -25.57 -41.54 39.74
N ASP A 1115 -26.32 -42.64 39.77
CA ASP A 1115 -25.87 -43.95 40.29
C ASP A 1115 -24.57 -44.42 39.60
N GLN A 1116 -24.42 -44.19 38.29
CA GLN A 1116 -23.25 -44.59 37.50
C GLN A 1116 -22.10 -43.57 37.58
N LEU A 1117 -22.41 -42.29 37.69
CA LEU A 1117 -21.43 -41.24 37.98
C LEU A 1117 -20.80 -41.43 39.36
N ASP A 1118 -21.58 -41.81 40.38
CA ASP A 1118 -21.05 -42.12 41.72
C ASP A 1118 -20.12 -43.35 41.69
N LEU A 1119 -20.47 -44.37 40.90
CA LEU A 1119 -19.60 -45.53 40.69
C LEU A 1119 -18.28 -45.12 40.00
N ALA A 1120 -18.33 -44.21 39.01
CA ALA A 1120 -17.14 -43.69 38.35
C ALA A 1120 -16.28 -42.84 39.30
N THR A 1121 -16.84 -41.83 39.97
CA THR A 1121 -16.10 -40.93 40.88
C THR A 1121 -15.45 -41.71 42.02
N ASN A 1122 -16.14 -42.66 42.66
CA ASN A 1122 -15.57 -43.47 43.74
C ASN A 1122 -14.36 -44.31 43.27
N ARG A 1123 -14.40 -44.88 42.05
CA ARG A 1123 -13.28 -45.65 41.49
C ARG A 1123 -12.11 -44.77 41.04
N LEU A 1124 -12.40 -43.63 40.44
CA LEU A 1124 -11.42 -42.62 40.04
C LEU A 1124 -10.70 -42.03 41.26
N GLY A 1125 -11.41 -41.80 42.36
CA GLY A 1125 -10.83 -41.42 43.66
C GLY A 1125 -9.88 -42.49 44.23
N GLN A 1126 -10.21 -43.78 44.02
CA GLN A 1126 -9.33 -44.93 44.32
C GLN A 1126 -8.19 -45.11 43.30
N ARG A 1127 -8.13 -44.30 42.24
CA ARG A 1127 -7.15 -44.32 41.13
C ARG A 1127 -7.26 -45.56 40.23
N LEU A 1128 -8.48 -46.08 40.07
CA LEU A 1128 -8.83 -47.17 39.17
C LEU A 1128 -9.41 -46.63 37.87
N THR A 1129 -8.67 -46.81 36.76
CA THR A 1129 -9.05 -46.46 35.38
C THR A 1129 -9.40 -47.70 34.55
N ASP A 1130 -9.73 -48.80 35.22
CA ASP A 1130 -9.92 -50.11 34.62
C ASP A 1130 -11.29 -50.26 33.92
N GLN A 1131 -11.52 -51.44 33.32
CA GLN A 1131 -12.71 -51.65 32.48
C GLN A 1131 -14.03 -51.42 33.21
N GLU A 1132 -14.11 -51.70 34.52
CA GLU A 1132 -15.33 -51.44 35.32
C GLU A 1132 -15.63 -49.93 35.44
N THR A 1133 -14.61 -49.08 35.67
CA THR A 1133 -14.76 -47.61 35.65
C THR A 1133 -15.22 -47.14 34.27
N LEU A 1134 -14.54 -47.60 33.22
CA LEU A 1134 -14.80 -47.23 31.84
C LEU A 1134 -16.14 -47.79 31.29
N THR A 1135 -16.72 -48.82 31.91
CA THR A 1135 -18.11 -49.22 31.64
C THR A 1135 -19.13 -48.29 32.27
N ALA A 1136 -18.90 -47.80 33.50
CA ALA A 1136 -19.81 -46.86 34.15
C ALA A 1136 -19.92 -45.54 33.36
N GLU A 1137 -18.78 -44.94 33.00
CA GLU A 1137 -18.71 -43.73 32.15
C GLU A 1137 -19.48 -43.92 30.82
N LYS A 1138 -19.39 -45.10 30.21
CA LYS A 1138 -20.08 -45.43 28.95
C LYS A 1138 -21.58 -45.64 29.11
N ILE A 1139 -22.04 -46.15 30.25
CA ILE A 1139 -23.48 -46.29 30.56
C ILE A 1139 -24.09 -44.91 30.81
N VAL A 1140 -23.37 -43.99 31.48
CA VAL A 1140 -23.77 -42.58 31.57
C VAL A 1140 -23.95 -41.98 30.17
N ARG A 1141 -22.95 -42.14 29.30
CA ARG A 1141 -23.02 -41.65 27.91
C ARG A 1141 -24.20 -42.24 27.13
N SER A 1142 -24.47 -43.55 27.23
CA SER A 1142 -25.60 -44.14 26.49
C SER A 1142 -26.95 -43.64 27.00
N LYS A 1143 -27.12 -43.48 28.31
CA LYS A 1143 -28.37 -42.96 28.90
C LYS A 1143 -28.60 -41.48 28.59
N LEU A 1144 -27.54 -40.67 28.51
CA LEU A 1144 -27.62 -39.29 28.01
C LEU A 1144 -28.03 -39.26 26.51
N ILE A 1145 -27.52 -40.16 25.68
CA ILE A 1145 -27.94 -40.29 24.26
C ILE A 1145 -29.42 -40.73 24.15
N GLU A 1146 -29.87 -41.66 24.99
CA GLU A 1146 -31.25 -42.13 25.03
C GLU A 1146 -32.23 -41.00 25.38
N LEU A 1147 -31.92 -40.20 26.41
CA LEU A 1147 -32.69 -39.01 26.80
C LEU A 1147 -32.72 -37.95 25.69
N LEU A 1148 -31.56 -37.62 25.12
CA LEU A 1148 -31.42 -36.67 24.02
C LEU A 1148 -32.28 -37.09 22.81
N LYS A 1149 -32.27 -38.38 22.45
CA LYS A 1149 -33.09 -38.93 21.36
C LYS A 1149 -34.59 -38.77 21.58
N VAL A 1150 -35.07 -38.88 22.83
CA VAL A 1150 -36.49 -38.64 23.16
C VAL A 1150 -36.87 -37.17 22.91
N LEU A 1151 -35.93 -36.23 23.08
CA LEU A 1151 -36.14 -34.78 22.94
C LEU A 1151 -35.99 -34.28 21.49
N ASP A 1152 -35.04 -34.80 20.72
CA ASP A 1152 -34.88 -34.42 19.30
C ASP A 1152 -36.01 -35.02 18.41
N ASP A 1153 -36.57 -36.19 18.76
CA ASP A 1153 -37.78 -36.71 18.12
C ASP A 1153 -38.99 -35.77 18.29
N ARG A 1154 -39.09 -35.03 19.42
CA ARG A 1154 -40.14 -34.01 19.67
C ARG A 1154 -39.96 -32.80 18.74
N LYS A 1155 -38.73 -32.28 18.60
CA LYS A 1155 -38.43 -31.15 17.69
C LYS A 1155 -38.83 -31.46 16.25
N SER A 1156 -38.66 -32.71 15.83
CA SER A 1156 -39.04 -33.20 14.49
C SER A 1156 -40.55 -33.27 14.24
N GLN A 1157 -41.40 -33.26 15.28
CA GLN A 1157 -42.85 -33.26 15.14
C GLN A 1157 -43.45 -31.84 15.11
N ASN A 1158 -42.89 -30.89 15.88
CA ASN A 1158 -43.35 -29.50 15.87
C ASN A 1158 -43.15 -28.79 14.51
N GLN A 1159 -42.15 -29.18 13.72
CA GLN A 1159 -41.86 -28.56 12.41
C GLN A 1159 -42.84 -28.91 11.29
N ASN A 1160 -43.87 -29.73 11.54
CA ASN A 1160 -44.87 -30.14 10.53
C ASN A 1160 -46.25 -29.45 10.70
N GLN A 1161 -46.35 -28.41 11.53
CA GLN A 1161 -47.51 -27.50 11.51
C GLN A 1161 -47.19 -26.26 10.64
N PRO A 1162 -48.10 -25.84 9.73
CA PRO A 1162 -47.92 -24.62 8.96
C PRO A 1162 -48.15 -23.38 9.83
N ASP A 1163 -47.39 -22.30 9.56
CA ASP A 1163 -47.55 -21.02 10.26
C ASP A 1163 -48.99 -20.48 10.14
N PRO A 1164 -49.64 -20.11 11.26
CA PRO A 1164 -50.91 -19.40 11.20
C PRO A 1164 -50.69 -17.97 10.70
N ALA A 1165 -51.51 -17.54 9.74
CA ALA A 1165 -51.41 -16.22 9.14
C ALA A 1165 -51.74 -15.08 10.13
N GLN A 1166 -51.15 -13.91 9.89
CA GLN A 1166 -51.43 -12.68 10.62
C GLN A 1166 -52.84 -12.16 10.32
N ASP A 1167 -53.76 -12.26 11.29
CA ASP A 1167 -54.84 -11.30 11.61
C ASP A 1167 -55.94 -11.94 12.49
N LEU A 1168 -55.63 -12.18 13.79
CA LEU A 1168 -56.62 -12.47 14.84
C LEU A 1168 -56.15 -11.82 16.17
N PRO A 1169 -57.06 -11.37 17.06
CA PRO A 1169 -56.69 -10.70 18.31
C PRO A 1169 -56.18 -11.68 19.37
N GLU A 1170 -55.30 -11.20 20.25
CA GLU A 1170 -54.65 -11.99 21.30
C GLU A 1170 -55.63 -12.45 22.40
N ASN A 1171 -56.18 -13.65 22.26
CA ASN A 1171 -56.39 -14.62 23.34
C ASN A 1171 -56.73 -16.01 22.76
N ILE A 1172 -56.62 -17.06 23.59
CA ILE A 1172 -56.78 -18.48 23.23
C ILE A 1172 -55.62 -19.01 22.36
N ILE A 1173 -54.55 -19.42 23.04
CA ILE A 1173 -53.63 -20.46 22.51
C ILE A 1173 -54.26 -21.82 22.89
N PRO A 1174 -54.43 -22.77 21.94
CA PRO A 1174 -54.99 -24.09 22.25
C PRO A 1174 -54.01 -24.97 23.06
N PRO A 1175 -54.52 -25.96 23.83
CA PRO A 1175 -53.73 -26.71 24.80
C PRO A 1175 -52.59 -27.54 24.17
N ASN A 1176 -51.40 -27.43 24.75
CA ASN A 1176 -50.18 -28.18 24.38
C ASN A 1176 -50.04 -29.49 25.20
N ASP A 1177 -51.00 -29.74 26.09
CA ASP A 1177 -50.98 -30.65 27.25
C ASP A 1177 -50.50 -32.07 26.92
N GLN A 1178 -50.97 -32.62 25.80
CA GLN A 1178 -50.79 -34.03 25.46
C GLN A 1178 -49.33 -34.37 25.12
N ILE A 1179 -48.54 -33.40 24.65
CA ILE A 1179 -47.20 -33.64 24.09
C ILE A 1179 -46.16 -33.90 25.19
N SER A 1180 -46.28 -33.26 26.35
CA SER A 1180 -45.40 -33.53 27.51
C SER A 1180 -45.63 -34.94 28.07
N LEU A 1181 -46.89 -35.33 28.26
CA LEU A 1181 -47.24 -36.65 28.81
C LEU A 1181 -46.82 -37.79 27.86
N VAL A 1182 -47.05 -37.63 26.55
CA VAL A 1182 -46.59 -38.59 25.53
C VAL A 1182 -45.06 -38.73 25.53
N THR A 1183 -44.32 -37.64 25.78
CA THR A 1183 -42.85 -37.68 25.90
C THR A 1183 -42.42 -38.51 27.12
N GLN A 1184 -43.06 -38.33 28.28
CA GLN A 1184 -42.79 -39.12 29.49
C GLN A 1184 -43.16 -40.61 29.31
N LEU A 1185 -44.29 -40.91 28.68
CA LEU A 1185 -44.70 -42.29 28.34
C LEU A 1185 -43.72 -42.97 27.37
N LYS A 1186 -43.17 -42.22 26.41
CA LYS A 1186 -42.15 -42.70 25.46
C LYS A 1186 -40.83 -43.00 26.16
N LEU A 1187 -40.40 -42.16 27.12
CA LEU A 1187 -39.24 -42.43 27.96
C LEU A 1187 -39.47 -43.65 28.86
N LEU A 1188 -40.63 -43.76 29.51
CA LEU A 1188 -40.99 -44.91 30.35
C LEU A 1188 -40.97 -46.22 29.55
N LYS A 1189 -41.48 -46.21 28.31
CA LYS A 1189 -41.37 -47.35 27.40
C LYS A 1189 -39.91 -47.71 27.08
N LEU A 1190 -39.04 -46.74 26.83
CA LEU A 1190 -37.62 -47.00 26.53
C LEU A 1190 -36.87 -47.56 27.76
N LEU A 1191 -37.16 -47.06 28.96
CA LEU A 1191 -36.63 -47.62 30.21
C LEU A 1191 -37.13 -49.07 30.42
N GLN A 1192 -38.40 -49.35 30.08
CA GLN A 1192 -38.96 -50.70 30.12
C GLN A 1192 -38.29 -51.63 29.10
N GLU A 1193 -37.94 -51.13 27.92
CA GLU A 1193 -37.19 -51.87 26.90
C GLU A 1193 -35.73 -52.13 27.33
N ASP A 1194 -35.01 -51.16 27.92
CA ASP A 1194 -33.66 -51.36 28.50
C ASP A 1194 -33.67 -52.44 29.59
N ILE A 1195 -34.53 -52.28 30.61
CA ILE A 1195 -34.66 -53.24 31.70
C ILE A 1195 -35.04 -54.63 31.16
N LEU A 1196 -35.90 -54.73 30.15
CA LEU A 1196 -36.24 -55.99 29.49
C LEU A 1196 -35.04 -56.62 28.76
N GLN A 1197 -34.20 -55.84 28.08
CA GLN A 1197 -32.99 -56.38 27.44
C GLN A 1197 -31.94 -56.80 28.46
N ARG A 1198 -31.67 -55.99 29.49
CA ARG A 1198 -30.75 -56.34 30.59
C ARG A 1198 -31.23 -57.57 31.35
N THR A 1199 -32.53 -57.71 31.58
CA THR A 1199 -33.14 -58.93 32.17
C THR A 1199 -32.96 -60.16 31.25
N LYS A 1200 -32.99 -60.00 29.93
CA LYS A 1200 -32.72 -61.10 28.98
C LYS A 1200 -31.24 -61.49 28.98
N SER A 1201 -30.30 -60.54 28.91
CA SER A 1201 -28.87 -60.84 28.95
C SER A 1201 -28.45 -61.46 30.29
N PHE A 1202 -29.02 -60.96 31.40
CA PHE A 1202 -28.82 -61.54 32.73
C PHE A 1202 -29.28 -63.01 32.77
N ASN A 1203 -30.51 -63.32 32.31
CA ASN A 1203 -31.00 -64.69 32.22
C ASN A 1203 -30.15 -65.58 31.29
N GLN A 1204 -29.68 -65.05 30.16
CA GLN A 1204 -28.76 -65.77 29.26
C GLN A 1204 -27.43 -66.11 29.95
N SER A 1205 -26.88 -65.22 30.78
CA SER A 1205 -25.63 -65.44 31.52
C SER A 1205 -25.71 -66.59 32.56
N ILE A 1206 -26.91 -66.91 33.03
CA ILE A 1206 -27.15 -67.89 34.12
C ILE A 1206 -27.16 -69.35 33.59
N SER A 1207 -27.27 -69.54 32.27
CA SER A 1207 -27.64 -70.79 31.58
C SER A 1207 -26.86 -72.07 31.91
N GLN A 1208 -25.75 -72.02 32.67
CA GLN A 1208 -24.93 -73.19 33.01
C GLN A 1208 -24.44 -73.26 34.48
N VAL A 1209 -24.69 -72.26 35.34
CA VAL A 1209 -24.10 -72.22 36.69
C VAL A 1209 -25.17 -72.35 37.77
N LYS A 1210 -25.01 -73.35 38.65
CA LYS A 1210 -26.01 -73.70 39.68
C LYS A 1210 -26.01 -72.78 40.92
N THR A 1211 -25.11 -71.80 40.97
CA THR A 1211 -24.95 -70.80 42.03
C THR A 1211 -24.54 -69.47 41.39
N LEU A 1212 -25.34 -68.43 41.59
CA LEU A 1212 -25.04 -67.07 41.11
C LEU A 1212 -23.75 -66.55 41.77
N THR A 1213 -22.93 -65.81 41.03
CA THR A 1213 -21.80 -65.07 41.61
C THR A 1213 -22.28 -63.90 42.49
N PRO A 1214 -21.47 -63.36 43.42
CA PRO A 1214 -21.85 -62.18 44.19
C PRO A 1214 -22.25 -60.97 43.33
N GLN A 1215 -21.58 -60.76 42.20
CA GLN A 1215 -21.93 -59.74 41.21
C GLN A 1215 -23.31 -60.02 40.58
N GLN A 1216 -23.60 -61.26 40.16
CA GLN A 1216 -24.91 -61.63 39.63
C GLN A 1216 -26.04 -61.56 40.67
N ILE A 1217 -25.74 -61.75 41.96
CA ILE A 1217 -26.70 -61.57 43.05
C ILE A 1217 -27.08 -60.09 43.19
N GLN A 1218 -26.10 -59.19 43.05
CA GLN A 1218 -26.32 -57.74 43.07
C GLN A 1218 -27.07 -57.28 41.81
N GLU A 1219 -26.62 -57.65 40.61
CA GLU A 1219 -27.27 -57.29 39.33
C GLU A 1219 -28.76 -57.70 39.30
N ARG A 1220 -29.09 -58.88 39.86
CA ARG A 1220 -30.48 -59.33 40.03
C ARG A 1220 -31.29 -58.45 40.98
N LYS A 1221 -30.67 -57.94 42.05
CA LYS A 1221 -31.31 -57.04 43.02
C LYS A 1221 -31.59 -55.70 42.35
N ASP A 1222 -30.59 -55.14 41.67
CA ASP A 1222 -30.69 -53.86 40.98
C ASP A 1222 -31.79 -53.90 39.90
N LEU A 1223 -31.82 -54.95 39.08
CA LEU A 1223 -32.90 -55.19 38.09
C LEU A 1223 -34.28 -55.36 38.74
N SER A 1224 -34.37 -55.97 39.93
CA SER A 1224 -35.64 -56.13 40.65
C SER A 1224 -36.16 -54.81 41.23
N GLU A 1225 -35.26 -53.92 41.67
CA GLU A 1225 -35.61 -52.61 42.21
C GLU A 1225 -35.99 -51.64 41.07
N GLU A 1226 -35.30 -51.72 39.93
CA GLU A 1226 -35.64 -50.96 38.71
C GLU A 1226 -36.99 -51.38 38.11
N GLN A 1227 -37.34 -52.67 38.14
CA GLN A 1227 -38.67 -53.15 37.73
C GLN A 1227 -39.79 -52.65 38.66
N ALA A 1228 -39.53 -52.55 39.96
CA ALA A 1228 -40.52 -52.06 40.94
C ALA A 1228 -40.80 -50.56 40.78
N ALA A 1229 -39.75 -49.73 40.68
CA ALA A 1229 -39.89 -48.29 40.53
C ALA A 1229 -40.59 -47.88 39.21
N LEU A 1230 -40.32 -48.60 38.11
CA LEU A 1230 -41.00 -48.35 36.83
C LEU A 1230 -42.49 -48.73 36.90
N ALA A 1231 -42.84 -49.80 37.62
CA ALA A 1231 -44.24 -50.17 37.83
C ALA A 1231 -45.00 -49.11 38.63
N GLU A 1232 -44.40 -48.56 39.70
CA GLU A 1232 -44.98 -47.50 40.52
C GLU A 1232 -45.24 -46.22 39.70
N LEU A 1233 -44.24 -45.72 38.97
CA LEU A 1233 -44.41 -44.59 38.04
C LEU A 1233 -45.47 -44.84 36.96
N SER A 1234 -45.59 -46.07 36.46
CA SER A 1234 -46.63 -46.41 35.47
C SER A 1234 -48.05 -46.28 36.04
N MET A 1235 -48.24 -46.59 37.33
CA MET A 1235 -49.53 -46.45 38.01
C MET A 1235 -49.84 -44.99 38.34
N GLU A 1236 -48.83 -44.19 38.71
CA GLU A 1236 -49.01 -42.76 38.96
C GLU A 1236 -49.41 -42.00 37.69
N LEU A 1237 -48.73 -42.24 36.56
CA LEU A 1237 -49.09 -41.62 35.28
C LEU A 1237 -50.48 -42.06 34.78
N LEU A 1238 -50.87 -43.31 35.01
CA LEU A 1238 -52.23 -43.78 34.72
C LEU A 1238 -53.28 -43.15 35.64
N ALA A 1239 -52.95 -42.79 36.87
CA ALA A 1239 -53.85 -42.03 37.74
C ALA A 1239 -54.06 -40.59 37.21
N ARG A 1240 -52.97 -39.90 36.85
CA ARG A 1240 -53.02 -38.54 36.26
C ARG A 1240 -53.82 -38.48 34.94
N PHE A 1241 -53.90 -39.57 34.18
CA PHE A 1241 -54.67 -39.65 32.94
C PHE A 1241 -56.20 -39.80 33.15
N ASN A 1242 -56.66 -40.11 34.37
CA ASN A 1242 -58.07 -40.40 34.68
C ASN A 1242 -58.81 -39.28 35.42
N GLU A 1243 -58.20 -38.11 35.62
CA GLU A 1243 -58.95 -36.94 36.12
C GLU A 1243 -59.88 -36.40 35.01
N PRO A 1244 -61.18 -36.16 35.29
CA PRO A 1244 -62.13 -35.76 34.26
C PRO A 1244 -61.92 -34.30 33.83
N LEU A 1245 -61.83 -34.09 32.52
CA LEU A 1245 -61.86 -32.77 31.89
C LEU A 1245 -63.16 -32.03 32.27
N SER A 1246 -63.03 -30.76 32.66
CA SER A 1246 -64.16 -29.89 32.97
C SER A 1246 -64.74 -29.26 31.71
N ASP A 1247 -65.61 -29.99 31.00
CA ASP A 1247 -66.51 -29.40 30.01
C ASP A 1247 -67.52 -28.46 30.71
N ASP A 1248 -67.50 -27.17 30.39
CA ASP A 1248 -68.73 -26.35 30.34
C ASP A 1248 -68.53 -25.09 29.48
N PRO A 1249 -68.98 -25.05 28.20
CA PRO A 1249 -68.93 -23.85 27.38
C PRO A 1249 -70.09 -22.91 27.77
N GLN A 1250 -69.79 -21.74 28.35
CA GLN A 1250 -70.84 -20.78 28.69
C GLN A 1250 -71.60 -20.32 27.43
N PRO A 1251 -72.94 -20.24 27.48
CA PRO A 1251 -73.73 -19.70 26.38
C PRO A 1251 -73.46 -18.20 26.21
N ILE A 1252 -73.30 -17.75 24.97
CA ILE A 1252 -73.20 -16.33 24.65
C ILE A 1252 -74.61 -15.76 24.61
N ASP A 1253 -74.96 -14.91 25.58
CA ASP A 1253 -76.23 -14.17 25.59
C ASP A 1253 -76.26 -13.10 24.47
N GLU A 1254 -77.18 -13.24 23.51
CA GLU A 1254 -77.49 -12.20 22.52
C GLU A 1254 -78.39 -11.11 23.12
N ILE A 1255 -77.87 -9.89 23.30
CA ILE A 1255 -78.67 -8.65 23.48
C ILE A 1255 -77.89 -7.42 22.96
N PRO A 1256 -78.55 -6.32 22.52
CA PRO A 1256 -78.86 -6.12 21.10
C PRO A 1256 -78.17 -4.91 20.45
#